data_AF-A0A9P7CCU4-F1
#
_entry.id   AF-A0A9P7CCU4-F1
#
_cell.length_a   1.000
_cell.length_b   1.000
_cell.length_c   1.000
_cell.angle_alpha   90.00
_cell.angle_beta   90.00
_cell.angle_gamma   90.00
#
_symmetry.space_group_name_H-M   'P 1'
#
loop_
_entity.id
_entity.type
_entity.pdbx_description
1 polymer ?
#
loop_
_entity_poly.entity_id
_entity_poly.type
_entity_poly.pdbx_seq_one_letter_code
_entity_poly.pdbx_strand_id
1 'polypeptide(L)'
;MSENIIASLQIGSNTPAIPIQEYRARKVALITGEDGVTGQDGSYLVEFLLEKGYEVHGIIRRSSSFNTGRIEHIYRDRHETGVKFFLHHGDLTDSTCLVHIISKIQPTEVYNLAAQSHVKVSFDMSEYTGDVDALGTLRLLDAIRTCGLADRVRFYQASTSELYGKVVETPQKETTPFYPRSPYGVAKLYGYWITVNYRESYDMYACNGILFNHESPRRGRTFVTRKITRAVADIHLGRQECLYLGNIDAKRDWGHARDYVEGMWLMLQQEKPQDFVLATGETHTVRSFVEKAFKVTGRTIVWEGEGVNEVGRDAESGKIRVRIDPKYFRPAEVDLLLGDPTKANTELNWKRKVTFDELVTEMVVADIEGSLSSSTLVFNIDDLIVHFPYDKIYPEQFQYMCDLKRSLDAEGHCVLEMPSGTGKTVSLLSLIVAYQMQYPEKHRKLVYCSRTVPEIDKALGELKRLMEYRRDQGIQEEFFGIGLTSRKNLCLNPDVSKERKGRSVDSKCRNLTASWVRAKVVKRRPEQEQDGDAMEVDQSPVPLCDFYEQLEAANSPNPIPNGIYTLEDLKAYGRKMRYCPYYLVRRAIPFANVIIYSYHYMLDPKVAELVSRELSKDSIVVFDEAHNIDNVCIESLSIDLTRPMLDASARSITVLSEKIEEIKNTDAERLKNEYTKLVEGLRDANSARDEDTFMASPILPDDLLKEAVPGNIRRAEHFVAFLRRFIEYLKTRLRVMHVVAETPASFLQHLKDVTYIERKPLRFCAERLSSLVRTLELTDLEHFSSLQKVAAFATLTSTYDKGFLLILEPFEHETATIPNPVLHFTCLDASIAIKPVFDRFSTVVITSGTLSPLDMYPKMLNFEAVVQESYSMTLSRNCFLPMVITRGSDQVAVSSKFEVRNDPAVVRNFGQIMVEFAKIVPDGVVCFFPSYLYMESIVSMWNDMGILNEAWKYKLIFVETPDAAETSLALANYRKACDNGRGAILLSVARGKVSEGIDFDHNYGRAVIMFGIPYQYTESRILKARLEYLRDNLHIRENDFLTFDAMRHAAQCVGRVLRGKTDYGLMVFADKRFARADKRAKLPKWINQYVTDASTNLSTDMSLVIAKKFLRTMAQPYEASQTGVSLWTVKDIERHKK
;
A
#
# COMPACT_ATOMS: atom_id res chain seq x y z
N MET A 1 -19.53 51.70 -26.69
CA MET A 1 -19.59 51.14 -25.32
C MET A 1 -18.64 49.95 -25.22
N SER A 2 -17.37 50.17 -25.52
CA SER A 2 -16.37 49.12 -25.71
C SER A 2 -14.97 49.66 -25.39
N GLU A 3 -14.85 50.34 -24.24
CA GLU A 3 -13.55 50.78 -23.69
C GLU A 3 -13.46 50.62 -22.15
N ASN A 4 -14.56 50.34 -21.43
CA ASN A 4 -14.58 50.34 -19.96
C ASN A 4 -14.45 48.95 -19.28
N ILE A 5 -14.21 47.87 -20.02
CA ILE A 5 -14.09 46.51 -19.42
C ILE A 5 -12.62 46.06 -19.28
N ILE A 6 -11.67 46.75 -19.93
CA ILE A 6 -10.23 46.41 -19.81
C ILE A 6 -9.57 47.09 -18.59
N ALA A 7 -10.24 48.03 -17.92
CA ALA A 7 -9.69 48.78 -16.79
C ALA A 7 -9.79 48.10 -15.41
N SER A 8 -10.52 46.98 -15.26
CA SER A 8 -10.79 46.36 -13.95
C SER A 8 -9.97 45.10 -13.62
N LEU A 9 -9.00 44.74 -14.48
CA LEU A 9 -8.03 43.65 -14.25
C LEU A 9 -6.60 44.18 -14.07
N GLN A 10 -6.44 45.40 -13.55
CA GLN A 10 -5.17 45.79 -12.94
C GLN A 10 -5.05 45.10 -11.58
N ILE A 11 -4.35 43.97 -11.56
CA ILE A 11 -3.71 43.44 -10.36
C ILE A 11 -2.94 44.61 -9.74
N GLY A 12 -3.30 45.00 -8.52
CA GLY A 12 -2.79 46.21 -7.87
C GLY A 12 -1.28 46.33 -7.98
N SER A 13 -0.82 47.36 -8.69
CA SER A 13 0.56 47.84 -8.68
C SER A 13 0.85 48.51 -7.33
N ASN A 14 0.99 47.69 -6.29
CA ASN A 14 1.53 48.11 -4.99
C ASN A 14 3.00 47.71 -4.84
N THR A 15 3.77 47.74 -5.93
CA THR A 15 5.23 47.80 -5.81
C THR A 15 5.62 49.26 -6.01
N PRO A 16 6.20 49.96 -5.02
CA PRO A 16 6.79 51.26 -5.28
C PRO A 16 7.78 51.12 -6.44
N ALA A 17 7.92 52.17 -7.25
CA ALA A 17 8.83 52.22 -8.39
C ALA A 17 10.29 52.17 -7.92
N ILE A 18 10.75 51.00 -7.48
CA ILE A 18 12.15 50.73 -7.15
C ILE A 18 12.92 50.80 -8.48
N PRO A 19 13.93 51.69 -8.60
CA PRO A 19 14.80 51.74 -9.77
C PRO A 19 15.40 50.36 -10.07
N ILE A 20 15.57 50.01 -11.35
CA ILE A 20 16.06 48.68 -11.78
C ILE A 20 17.38 48.30 -11.08
N GLN A 21 18.27 49.27 -10.87
CA GLN A 21 19.54 49.06 -10.17
C GLN A 21 19.34 48.65 -8.69
N GLU A 22 18.40 49.30 -8.00
CA GLU A 22 18.06 48.98 -6.61
C GLU A 22 17.31 47.64 -6.51
N TYR A 23 16.47 47.31 -7.50
CA TYR A 23 15.82 46.01 -7.57
C TYR A 23 16.86 44.88 -7.69
N ARG A 24 17.83 45.03 -8.59
CA ARG A 24 18.89 44.03 -8.83
C ARG A 24 19.87 43.89 -7.67
N ALA A 25 20.00 44.89 -6.80
CA ALA A 25 20.88 44.83 -5.61
C ALA A 25 20.42 43.83 -4.53
N ARG A 26 19.16 43.38 -4.56
CA ARG A 26 18.57 42.44 -3.59
C ARG A 26 19.21 41.04 -3.56
N LYS A 27 19.92 40.64 -4.63
CA LYS A 27 20.57 39.31 -4.76
C LYS A 27 19.62 38.14 -4.43
N VAL A 28 18.49 38.06 -5.13
CA VAL A 28 17.51 36.97 -4.97
C VAL A 28 17.55 36.07 -6.20
N ALA A 29 17.95 34.81 -6.04
CA ALA A 29 18.06 33.84 -7.12
C ALA A 29 16.97 32.78 -7.05
N LEU A 30 16.39 32.42 -8.19
CA LEU A 30 15.46 31.29 -8.33
C LEU A 30 16.10 30.20 -9.21
N ILE A 31 16.15 28.96 -8.72
CA ILE A 31 16.73 27.79 -9.40
C ILE A 31 15.63 26.75 -9.63
N THR A 32 15.51 26.20 -10.83
CA THR A 32 14.39 25.31 -11.21
C THR A 32 14.74 23.81 -11.13
N GLY A 33 13.78 22.96 -10.70
CA GLY A 33 13.63 21.51 -10.99
C GLY A 33 14.37 20.46 -10.15
N GLU A 34 13.94 19.20 -10.28
CA GLU A 34 14.44 18.01 -9.55
C GLU A 34 15.86 17.56 -9.95
N ASP A 35 16.24 17.73 -11.23
CA ASP A 35 17.62 17.63 -11.71
C ASP A 35 18.38 18.97 -11.61
N GLY A 36 17.71 20.05 -11.20
CA GLY A 36 18.32 21.37 -11.00
C GLY A 36 18.71 21.55 -9.55
N VAL A 37 17.83 22.11 -8.71
CA VAL A 37 18.17 22.43 -7.30
C VAL A 37 18.60 21.19 -6.50
N THR A 38 17.98 20.03 -6.73
CA THR A 38 18.37 18.74 -6.12
C THR A 38 19.30 17.91 -7.00
N GLY A 39 19.67 18.39 -8.18
CA GLY A 39 20.67 17.79 -9.05
C GLY A 39 22.09 18.24 -8.72
N GLN A 40 23.07 17.76 -9.49
CA GLN A 40 24.48 18.09 -9.20
C GLN A 40 24.73 19.60 -9.32
N ASP A 41 24.31 20.22 -10.42
CA ASP A 41 24.69 21.59 -10.75
C ASP A 41 23.95 22.57 -9.86
N GLY A 42 22.65 22.36 -9.60
CA GLY A 42 21.93 23.22 -8.68
C GLY A 42 22.37 23.04 -7.23
N SER A 43 22.78 21.84 -6.78
CA SER A 43 23.33 21.71 -5.42
C SER A 43 24.60 22.54 -5.22
N TYR A 44 25.51 22.53 -6.20
CA TYR A 44 26.72 23.37 -6.16
C TYR A 44 26.42 24.85 -6.37
N LEU A 45 25.45 25.19 -7.23
CA LEU A 45 25.02 26.57 -7.44
C LEU A 45 24.38 27.17 -6.20
N VAL A 46 23.59 26.40 -5.45
CA VAL A 46 23.03 26.85 -4.17
C VAL A 46 24.16 27.19 -3.19
N GLU A 47 25.14 26.29 -3.00
CA GLU A 47 26.29 26.55 -2.13
C GLU A 47 27.04 27.81 -2.55
N PHE A 48 27.36 27.90 -3.84
CA PHE A 48 28.10 29.02 -4.41
C PHE A 48 27.36 30.36 -4.24
N LEU A 49 26.06 30.41 -4.51
CA LEU A 49 25.26 31.64 -4.39
C LEU A 49 25.08 32.06 -2.92
N LEU A 50 24.89 31.10 -2.00
CA LEU A 50 24.79 31.38 -0.57
C LEU A 50 26.10 31.97 -0.04
N GLU A 51 27.26 31.44 -0.45
CA GLU A 51 28.58 32.01 -0.13
C GLU A 51 28.74 33.45 -0.66
N LYS A 52 28.15 33.76 -1.82
CA LYS A 52 28.12 35.13 -2.41
C LYS A 52 27.06 36.05 -1.76
N GLY A 53 26.34 35.54 -0.76
CA GLY A 53 25.39 36.28 0.06
C GLY A 53 23.96 36.36 -0.50
N TYR A 54 23.62 35.59 -1.53
CA TYR A 54 22.30 35.57 -2.15
C TYR A 54 21.25 34.95 -1.24
N GLU A 55 20.01 35.39 -1.43
CA GLU A 55 18.82 34.64 -1.06
C GLU A 55 18.46 33.70 -2.23
N VAL A 56 18.43 32.40 -1.99
CA VAL A 56 18.29 31.37 -3.01
C VAL A 56 16.96 30.63 -2.84
N HIS A 57 16.21 30.53 -3.92
CA HIS A 57 14.92 29.84 -3.97
C HIS A 57 15.02 28.68 -4.94
N GLY A 58 14.64 27.48 -4.53
CA GLY A 58 14.62 26.29 -5.39
C GLY A 58 13.20 25.84 -5.72
N ILE A 59 12.95 25.35 -6.93
CA ILE A 59 11.68 24.68 -7.30
C ILE A 59 11.88 23.16 -7.24
N ILE A 60 11.03 22.46 -6.48
CA ILE A 60 11.02 21.01 -6.36
C ILE A 60 9.64 20.43 -6.70
N ARG A 61 9.60 19.26 -7.34
CA ARG A 61 8.33 18.56 -7.58
C ARG A 61 7.80 17.89 -6.31
N ARG A 62 6.49 17.62 -6.28
CA ARG A 62 5.90 16.79 -5.22
C ARG A 62 6.06 15.32 -5.60
N SER A 63 6.84 14.58 -4.82
CA SER A 63 7.12 13.16 -4.98
C SER A 63 6.96 12.44 -3.64
N SER A 64 6.51 11.19 -3.67
CA SER A 64 6.36 10.31 -2.50
C SER A 64 7.70 9.87 -1.91
N SER A 65 8.82 10.12 -2.59
CA SER A 65 10.19 9.84 -2.15
C SER A 65 10.96 11.15 -1.99
N PHE A 66 11.61 11.35 -0.84
CA PHE A 66 12.44 12.54 -0.60
C PHE A 66 13.77 12.43 -1.37
N ASN A 67 13.89 13.15 -2.48
CA ASN A 67 15.12 13.23 -3.31
C ASN A 67 16.04 14.41 -2.90
N THR A 68 16.03 14.81 -1.62
CA THR A 68 16.76 16.00 -1.11
C THR A 68 18.18 15.71 -0.63
N GLY A 69 18.66 14.46 -0.65
CA GLY A 69 19.93 14.07 -0.03
C GLY A 69 21.17 14.86 -0.50
N ARG A 70 21.14 15.48 -1.69
CA ARG A 70 22.24 16.33 -2.20
C ARG A 70 22.27 17.76 -1.67
N ILE A 71 21.18 18.21 -1.04
CA ILE A 71 21.02 19.58 -0.50
C ILE A 71 20.65 19.56 0.97
N GLU A 72 20.53 18.37 1.58
CA GLU A 72 20.11 18.18 2.97
C GLU A 72 21.08 18.83 3.96
N HIS A 73 22.39 18.83 3.65
CA HIS A 73 23.41 19.50 4.48
C HIS A 73 23.37 21.04 4.38
N ILE A 74 22.68 21.59 3.38
CA ILE A 74 22.53 23.04 3.14
C ILE A 74 21.16 23.53 3.65
N TYR A 75 20.17 22.65 3.66
CA TYR A 75 18.80 22.99 4.04
C TYR A 75 18.72 23.29 5.53
N ARG A 76 18.35 24.52 5.85
CA ARG A 76 18.08 24.98 7.23
C ARG A 76 16.60 25.33 7.35
N ASP A 77 16.05 25.13 8.53
CA ASP A 77 14.63 25.38 8.76
C ASP A 77 14.30 26.86 8.59
N ARG A 78 13.18 27.18 7.94
CA ARG A 78 12.76 28.57 7.64
C ARG A 78 12.55 29.44 8.87
N HIS A 79 12.44 28.84 10.06
CA HIS A 79 12.27 29.51 11.34
C HIS A 79 13.59 29.85 12.03
N GLU A 80 14.74 29.41 11.51
CA GLU A 80 16.06 29.82 11.99
C GLU A 80 16.42 31.24 11.52
N THR A 81 17.15 31.98 12.35
CA THR A 81 17.60 33.34 12.00
C THR A 81 18.72 33.30 10.96
N GLY A 82 18.57 34.04 9.86
CA GLY A 82 19.58 34.13 8.80
C GLY A 82 19.44 33.09 7.69
N VAL A 83 18.31 32.39 7.60
CA VAL A 83 18.01 31.44 6.51
C VAL A 83 17.87 32.19 5.20
N LYS A 84 18.68 31.78 4.23
CA LYS A 84 18.71 32.36 2.88
C LYS A 84 18.39 31.35 1.80
N PHE A 85 17.97 30.13 2.14
CA PHE A 85 17.62 29.09 1.17
C PHE A 85 16.18 28.61 1.35
N PHE A 86 15.36 28.67 0.29
CA PHE A 86 13.93 28.38 0.34
C PHE A 86 13.49 27.45 -0.79
N LEU A 87 12.91 26.29 -0.47
CA LEU A 87 12.35 25.37 -1.48
C LEU A 87 10.85 25.60 -1.70
N HIS A 88 10.40 25.64 -2.95
CA HIS A 88 9.02 25.85 -3.36
C HIS A 88 8.55 24.67 -4.20
N HIS A 89 7.33 24.21 -3.98
CA HIS A 89 6.78 23.13 -4.79
C HIS A 89 6.27 23.67 -6.13
N GLY A 90 6.78 23.11 -7.23
CA GLY A 90 6.33 23.46 -8.57
C GLY A 90 6.88 22.51 -9.65
N ASP A 91 6.27 22.55 -10.82
CA ASP A 91 6.66 21.79 -12.00
C ASP A 91 6.82 22.74 -13.19
N LEU A 92 7.82 22.48 -14.04
CA LEU A 92 8.01 23.18 -15.30
C LEU A 92 6.83 22.99 -16.27
N THR A 93 6.06 21.92 -16.11
CA THR A 93 4.89 21.63 -16.95
C THR A 93 3.66 22.45 -16.55
N ASP A 94 3.65 23.08 -15.36
CA ASP A 94 2.53 23.87 -14.85
C ASP A 94 2.82 25.38 -14.86
N SER A 95 2.40 26.05 -15.93
CA SER A 95 2.53 27.49 -16.11
C SER A 95 1.95 28.32 -14.96
N THR A 96 0.82 27.90 -14.39
CA THR A 96 0.13 28.62 -13.31
C THR A 96 0.97 28.66 -12.04
N CYS A 97 1.58 27.52 -11.72
CA CYS A 97 2.46 27.39 -10.56
C CYS A 97 3.72 28.25 -10.73
N LEU A 98 4.35 28.23 -11.90
CA LEU A 98 5.52 29.06 -12.20
C LEU A 98 5.23 30.56 -12.07
N VAL A 99 4.11 31.03 -12.63
CA VAL A 99 3.65 32.43 -12.48
C VAL A 99 3.46 32.79 -11.02
N HIS A 100 2.82 31.92 -10.23
CA HIS A 100 2.62 32.16 -8.80
C HIS A 100 3.95 32.26 -8.02
N ILE A 101 4.88 31.34 -8.28
CA ILE A 101 6.20 31.31 -7.62
C ILE A 101 7.00 32.57 -7.96
N ILE A 102 7.09 32.93 -9.25
CA ILE A 102 7.83 34.12 -9.71
C ILE A 102 7.18 35.40 -9.18
N SER A 103 5.85 35.50 -9.22
CA SER A 103 5.10 36.63 -8.69
C SER A 103 5.36 36.84 -7.19
N LYS A 104 5.46 35.76 -6.41
CA LYS A 104 5.71 35.82 -4.97
C LYS A 104 7.16 36.15 -4.62
N ILE A 105 8.12 35.53 -5.31
CA ILE A 105 9.55 35.66 -4.99
C ILE A 105 10.11 36.99 -5.51
N GLN A 106 9.63 37.46 -6.67
CA GLN A 106 10.19 38.61 -7.37
C GLN A 106 11.74 38.48 -7.48
N PRO A 107 12.24 37.44 -8.16
CA PRO A 107 13.68 37.17 -8.22
C PRO A 107 14.42 38.28 -8.98
N THR A 108 15.72 38.43 -8.72
CA THR A 108 16.64 39.25 -9.53
C THR A 108 17.34 38.39 -10.57
N GLU A 109 17.60 37.13 -10.27
CA GLU A 109 18.23 36.16 -11.16
C GLU A 109 17.40 34.86 -11.20
N VAL A 110 17.24 34.26 -12.38
CA VAL A 110 16.58 32.96 -12.56
C VAL A 110 17.51 32.04 -13.31
N TYR A 111 17.85 30.90 -12.71
CA TYR A 111 18.68 29.84 -13.28
C TYR A 111 17.81 28.64 -13.65
N ASN A 112 17.56 28.47 -14.95
CA ASN A 112 16.83 27.31 -15.45
C ASN A 112 17.77 26.12 -15.65
N LEU A 113 17.84 25.24 -14.65
CA LEU A 113 18.65 24.02 -14.66
C LEU A 113 17.82 22.74 -14.80
N ALA A 114 16.50 22.85 -14.71
CA ALA A 114 15.58 21.74 -14.80
C ALA A 114 15.57 21.09 -16.20
N ALA A 115 15.64 19.76 -16.24
CA ALA A 115 15.55 18.97 -17.46
C ALA A 115 15.20 17.51 -17.19
N GLN A 116 14.69 16.80 -18.20
CA GLN A 116 14.89 15.36 -18.34
C GLN A 116 16.29 15.16 -18.94
N SER A 117 17.30 14.95 -18.09
CA SER A 117 18.71 15.05 -18.52
C SER A 117 19.32 13.79 -19.16
N HIS A 118 18.61 12.66 -19.16
CA HIS A 118 19.17 11.37 -19.58
C HIS A 118 18.89 11.05 -21.06
N VAL A 119 19.90 11.27 -21.90
CA VAL A 119 19.81 11.16 -23.38
C VAL A 119 19.19 9.84 -23.86
N LYS A 120 19.57 8.69 -23.31
CA LYS A 120 18.99 7.39 -23.73
C LYS A 120 17.49 7.28 -23.40
N VAL A 121 17.07 7.81 -22.24
CA VAL A 121 15.66 7.79 -21.79
C VAL A 121 14.82 8.76 -22.61
N SER A 122 15.42 9.82 -23.16
CA SER A 122 14.71 10.73 -24.07
C SER A 122 14.18 10.04 -25.34
N PHE A 123 14.75 8.90 -25.75
CA PHE A 123 14.19 8.08 -26.84
C PHE A 123 12.95 7.28 -26.41
N ASP A 124 12.89 6.88 -25.13
CA ASP A 124 11.76 6.13 -24.56
C ASP A 124 10.60 7.08 -24.18
N MET A 125 10.92 8.31 -23.77
CA MET A 125 9.98 9.33 -23.28
C MET A 125 10.16 10.68 -24.01
N SER A 126 10.12 10.67 -25.34
CA SER A 126 10.42 11.86 -26.15
C SER A 126 9.42 13.01 -25.94
N GLU A 127 8.12 12.72 -25.84
CA GLU A 127 7.09 13.74 -25.64
C GLU A 127 7.29 14.49 -24.32
N TYR A 128 7.47 13.73 -23.24
CA TYR A 128 7.74 14.30 -21.92
C TYR A 128 9.06 15.10 -21.88
N THR A 129 10.09 14.63 -22.58
CA THR A 129 11.37 15.38 -22.72
C THR A 129 11.13 16.74 -23.39
N GLY A 130 10.32 16.78 -24.45
CA GLY A 130 9.93 18.03 -25.11
C GLY A 130 9.10 18.93 -24.20
N ASP A 131 8.13 18.39 -23.48
CA ASP A 131 7.26 19.18 -22.61
C ASP A 131 8.03 19.86 -21.46
N VAL A 132 9.03 19.19 -20.89
CA VAL A 132 9.85 19.75 -19.81
C VAL A 132 10.96 20.65 -20.35
N ASP A 133 11.81 20.16 -21.25
CA ASP A 133 13.06 20.86 -21.61
C ASP A 133 12.81 22.01 -22.59
N ALA A 134 11.87 21.82 -23.51
CA ALA A 134 11.52 22.82 -24.52
C ALA A 134 10.41 23.75 -24.01
N LEU A 135 9.21 23.21 -23.80
CA LEU A 135 8.04 24.02 -23.41
C LEU A 135 8.16 24.55 -21.98
N GLY A 136 8.82 23.84 -21.06
CA GLY A 136 9.11 24.35 -19.72
C GLY A 136 9.98 25.61 -19.72
N THR A 137 10.96 25.70 -20.63
CA THR A 137 11.76 26.92 -20.82
C THR A 137 10.90 28.09 -21.28
N LEU A 138 10.02 27.86 -22.27
CA LEU A 138 9.07 28.88 -22.74
C LEU A 138 8.15 29.35 -21.60
N ARG A 139 7.58 28.42 -20.82
CA ARG A 139 6.67 28.74 -19.72
C ARG A 139 7.34 29.61 -18.65
N LEU A 140 8.62 29.40 -18.36
CA LEU A 140 9.39 30.25 -17.45
C LEU A 140 9.58 31.67 -17.99
N LEU A 141 9.99 31.79 -19.25
CA LEU A 141 10.17 33.09 -19.91
C LEU A 141 8.86 33.88 -19.94
N ASP A 142 7.75 33.22 -20.31
CA ASP A 142 6.42 33.80 -20.26
C ASP A 142 6.00 34.18 -18.84
N ALA A 143 6.27 33.33 -17.85
CA ALA A 143 5.91 33.63 -16.47
C ALA A 143 6.63 34.88 -15.93
N ILE A 144 7.91 35.09 -16.27
CA ILE A 144 8.64 36.33 -15.95
C ILE A 144 7.94 37.54 -16.58
N ARG A 145 7.56 37.44 -17.86
CA ARG A 145 6.91 38.52 -18.59
C ARG A 145 5.50 38.82 -18.08
N THR A 146 4.68 37.80 -17.80
CA THR A 146 3.34 37.93 -17.23
C THR A 146 3.37 38.60 -15.86
N CYS A 147 4.43 38.38 -15.07
CA CYS A 147 4.64 39.05 -13.79
C CYS A 147 5.12 40.51 -13.90
N GLY A 148 5.35 41.03 -15.13
CA GLY A 148 5.86 42.38 -15.35
C GLY A 148 7.34 42.56 -14.96
N LEU A 149 8.14 41.48 -15.06
CA LEU A 149 9.54 41.46 -14.59
C LEU A 149 10.58 41.36 -15.73
N ALA A 150 10.16 41.54 -16.98
CA ALA A 150 11.00 41.34 -18.16
C ALA A 150 12.27 42.22 -18.18
N ASP A 151 12.18 43.46 -17.73
CA ASP A 151 13.29 44.43 -17.65
C ASP A 151 14.13 44.30 -16.36
N ARG A 152 13.62 43.55 -15.37
CA ARG A 152 14.20 43.47 -14.02
C ARG A 152 15.02 42.21 -13.77
N VAL A 153 14.53 41.06 -14.25
CA VAL A 153 15.13 39.74 -14.03
C VAL A 153 16.24 39.45 -15.03
N ARG A 154 17.33 38.83 -14.56
CA ARG A 154 18.35 38.19 -15.41
C ARG A 154 18.09 36.68 -15.47
N PHE A 155 17.88 36.15 -16.67
CA PHE A 155 17.55 34.74 -16.90
C PHE A 155 18.73 33.97 -17.50
N TYR A 156 19.04 32.81 -16.93
CA TYR A 156 20.05 31.87 -17.42
C TYR A 156 19.39 30.58 -17.87
N GLN A 157 19.66 30.16 -19.10
CA GLN A 157 19.22 28.90 -19.68
C GLN A 157 20.38 27.90 -19.76
N ALA A 158 20.26 26.77 -19.05
CA ALA A 158 21.19 25.66 -19.22
C ALA A 158 20.91 24.90 -20.53
N SER A 159 21.81 25.10 -21.48
CA SER A 159 21.92 24.35 -22.74
C SER A 159 22.98 23.25 -22.63
N THR A 160 23.29 22.55 -23.73
CA THR A 160 24.12 21.35 -23.71
C THR A 160 24.97 21.22 -24.98
N SER A 161 26.12 20.55 -24.89
CA SER A 161 26.92 20.16 -26.06
C SER A 161 26.17 19.21 -27.01
N GLU A 162 25.13 18.51 -26.55
CA GLU A 162 24.29 17.64 -27.38
C GLU A 162 23.49 18.43 -28.46
N LEU A 163 23.46 19.77 -28.38
CA LEU A 163 22.94 20.65 -29.44
C LEU A 163 23.72 20.49 -30.76
N TYR A 164 25.03 20.31 -30.67
CA TYR A 164 25.88 20.14 -31.84
C TYR A 164 25.74 18.74 -32.45
N GLY A 165 25.44 17.73 -31.62
CA GLY A 165 25.20 16.34 -32.02
C GLY A 165 26.18 15.83 -33.07
N LYS A 166 25.76 15.79 -34.36
CA LYS A 166 26.67 15.47 -35.46
C LYS A 166 27.58 16.66 -35.74
N VAL A 167 28.80 16.59 -35.21
CA VAL A 167 29.83 17.63 -35.32
C VAL A 167 30.05 18.08 -36.78
N VAL A 168 29.84 19.37 -37.01
CA VAL A 168 30.09 20.05 -38.30
C VAL A 168 31.46 20.73 -38.30
N GLU A 169 31.85 21.33 -37.17
CA GLU A 169 33.13 22.04 -36.98
C GLU A 169 33.74 21.66 -35.63
N THR A 170 35.07 21.61 -35.52
CA THR A 170 35.79 21.29 -34.26
C THR A 170 37.00 22.21 -34.08
N PRO A 171 37.28 22.72 -32.87
CA PRO A 171 36.41 22.71 -31.69
C PRO A 171 35.08 23.45 -31.92
N GLN A 172 34.01 23.06 -31.21
CA GLN A 172 32.70 23.68 -31.33
C GLN A 172 32.66 24.99 -30.52
N LYS A 173 32.19 26.06 -31.16
CA LYS A 173 31.99 27.40 -30.55
C LYS A 173 30.55 27.86 -30.73
N GLU A 174 30.19 29.03 -30.19
CA GLU A 174 28.81 29.55 -30.23
C GLU A 174 28.27 29.72 -31.66
N THR A 175 29.15 29.96 -32.63
CA THR A 175 28.77 30.11 -34.06
C THR A 175 28.70 28.79 -34.82
N THR A 176 29.12 27.67 -34.21
CA THR A 176 29.11 26.37 -34.89
C THR A 176 27.66 25.92 -35.14
N PRO A 177 27.32 25.46 -36.35
CA PRO A 177 25.95 25.01 -36.66
C PRO A 177 25.50 23.85 -35.76
N PHE A 178 24.25 23.92 -35.27
CA PHE A 178 23.64 22.87 -34.46
C PHE A 178 23.13 21.70 -35.33
N TYR A 179 23.37 20.47 -34.89
CA TYR A 179 22.88 19.25 -35.54
C TYR A 179 22.53 18.19 -34.47
N PRO A 180 21.45 18.38 -33.69
CA PRO A 180 21.11 17.47 -32.60
C PRO A 180 20.78 16.06 -33.10
N ARG A 181 21.17 15.04 -32.32
CA ARG A 181 21.02 13.61 -32.67
C ARG A 181 20.12 12.83 -31.69
N SER A 182 19.43 13.52 -30.80
CA SER A 182 18.53 12.92 -29.80
C SER A 182 17.32 13.82 -29.50
N PRO A 183 16.20 13.25 -29.00
CA PRO A 183 15.05 14.04 -28.55
C PRO A 183 15.43 15.07 -27.49
N TYR A 184 16.33 14.72 -26.57
CA TYR A 184 16.92 15.66 -25.61
C TYR A 184 17.64 16.85 -26.28
N GLY A 185 18.52 16.58 -27.24
CA GLY A 185 19.24 17.64 -27.98
C GLY A 185 18.29 18.55 -28.78
N VAL A 186 17.24 17.98 -29.38
CA VAL A 186 16.21 18.76 -30.11
C VAL A 186 15.41 19.65 -29.15
N ALA A 187 14.99 19.12 -28.00
CA ALA A 187 14.23 19.88 -27.01
C ALA A 187 15.07 21.04 -26.43
N LYS A 188 16.35 20.80 -26.12
CA LYS A 188 17.27 21.84 -25.68
C LYS A 188 17.56 22.87 -26.78
N LEU A 189 17.55 22.48 -28.06
CA LEU A 189 17.71 23.41 -29.17
C LEU A 189 16.53 24.37 -29.29
N TYR A 190 15.30 23.88 -29.05
CA TYR A 190 14.14 24.77 -28.92
C TYR A 190 14.32 25.73 -27.75
N GLY A 191 14.70 25.23 -26.57
CA GLY A 191 14.96 26.04 -25.38
C GLY A 191 16.02 27.14 -25.61
N TYR A 192 17.07 26.83 -26.38
CA TYR A 192 18.08 27.79 -26.80
C TYR A 192 17.47 28.91 -27.66
N TRP A 193 16.79 28.56 -28.75
CA TRP A 193 16.26 29.54 -29.71
C TRP A 193 15.12 30.37 -29.14
N ILE A 194 14.24 29.80 -28.31
CA ILE A 194 13.18 30.58 -27.67
C ILE A 194 13.77 31.62 -26.71
N THR A 195 14.86 31.29 -26.02
CA THR A 195 15.59 32.22 -25.15
C THR A 195 16.22 33.37 -25.96
N VAL A 196 16.85 33.05 -27.11
CA VAL A 196 17.36 34.07 -28.05
C VAL A 196 16.24 34.99 -28.54
N ASN A 197 15.10 34.41 -28.93
CA ASN A 197 13.97 35.17 -29.44
C ASN A 197 13.37 36.11 -28.39
N TYR A 198 13.25 35.68 -27.13
CA TYR A 198 12.75 36.53 -26.04
C TYR A 198 13.73 37.64 -25.66
N ARG A 199 15.05 37.37 -25.74
CA ARG A 199 16.09 38.40 -25.61
C ARG A 199 15.93 39.50 -26.67
N GLU A 200 15.74 39.11 -27.93
CA GLU A 200 15.70 40.05 -29.07
C GLU A 200 14.34 40.73 -29.25
N SER A 201 13.23 40.05 -28.93
CA SER A 201 11.87 40.55 -29.18
C SER A 201 11.29 41.34 -28.00
N TYR A 202 11.77 41.09 -26.78
CA TYR A 202 11.25 41.70 -25.55
C TYR A 202 12.33 42.39 -24.71
N ASP A 203 13.54 42.57 -25.26
CA ASP A 203 14.69 43.16 -24.58
C ASP A 203 15.02 42.53 -23.21
N MET A 204 14.68 41.25 -23.04
CA MET A 204 14.92 40.52 -21.79
C MET A 204 16.42 40.21 -21.64
N TYR A 205 16.94 40.35 -20.41
CA TYR A 205 18.29 39.89 -20.10
C TYR A 205 18.28 38.35 -19.99
N ALA A 206 18.59 37.65 -21.09
CA ALA A 206 18.57 36.20 -21.14
C ALA A 206 19.83 35.61 -21.81
N CYS A 207 20.55 34.75 -21.10
CA CYS A 207 21.82 34.14 -21.55
C CYS A 207 21.66 32.62 -21.71
N ASN A 208 22.21 32.04 -22.78
CA ASN A 208 22.37 30.59 -22.89
C ASN A 208 23.78 30.15 -22.53
N GLY A 209 23.91 29.25 -21.56
CA GLY A 209 25.17 28.55 -21.28
C GLY A 209 25.18 27.20 -21.99
N ILE A 210 26.03 27.05 -23.01
CA ILE A 210 26.22 25.80 -23.74
C ILE A 210 27.26 24.96 -23.00
N LEU A 211 26.78 24.06 -22.14
CA LEU A 211 27.64 23.29 -21.23
C LEU A 211 28.12 22.00 -21.91
N PHE A 212 29.44 21.85 -22.02
CA PHE A 212 30.06 20.55 -22.32
C PHE A 212 29.99 19.61 -21.11
N ASN A 213 30.38 18.35 -21.26
CA ASN A 213 30.21 17.36 -20.20
C ASN A 213 30.97 17.82 -18.95
N HIS A 214 30.30 17.79 -17.80
CA HIS A 214 30.88 18.21 -16.53
C HIS A 214 30.38 17.31 -15.42
N GLU A 215 31.28 16.82 -14.58
CA GLU A 215 30.99 15.73 -13.67
C GLU A 215 31.38 16.08 -12.23
N SER A 216 30.92 15.25 -11.29
CA SER A 216 31.24 15.37 -9.87
C SER A 216 30.80 14.11 -9.11
N PRO A 217 31.22 13.94 -7.84
CA PRO A 217 30.70 12.87 -6.98
C PRO A 217 29.17 12.89 -6.81
N ARG A 218 28.53 14.07 -6.96
CA ARG A 218 27.09 14.27 -6.83
C ARG A 218 26.28 13.82 -8.06
N ARG A 219 26.93 13.44 -9.16
CA ARG A 219 26.24 13.04 -10.40
C ARG A 219 25.29 11.85 -10.18
N GLY A 220 24.22 11.78 -10.98
CA GLY A 220 23.26 10.68 -10.97
C GLY A 220 23.88 9.31 -11.28
N ARG A 221 23.39 8.25 -10.62
CA ARG A 221 23.95 6.88 -10.69
C ARG A 221 23.87 6.23 -12.08
N THR A 222 22.97 6.72 -12.94
CA THR A 222 22.72 6.18 -14.28
C THR A 222 23.69 6.71 -15.34
N PHE A 223 24.42 7.79 -15.05
CA PHE A 223 25.41 8.38 -15.97
C PHE A 223 26.68 7.52 -16.05
N VAL A 224 27.31 7.50 -17.23
CA VAL A 224 28.45 6.61 -17.53
C VAL A 224 29.62 6.79 -16.56
N THR A 225 29.96 8.03 -16.20
CA THR A 225 31.06 8.38 -15.29
C THR A 225 30.79 7.86 -13.87
N ARG A 226 29.55 8.01 -13.35
CA ARG A 226 29.14 7.40 -12.06
C ARG A 226 29.08 5.89 -12.12
N LYS A 227 28.63 5.32 -13.22
CA LYS A 227 28.63 3.86 -13.40
C LYS A 227 30.05 3.30 -13.32
N ILE A 228 31.02 3.96 -13.94
CA ILE A 228 32.43 3.56 -13.91
C ILE A 228 33.00 3.68 -12.49
N THR A 229 32.89 4.87 -11.88
CA THR A 229 33.51 5.16 -10.57
C THR A 229 32.98 4.25 -9.45
N ARG A 230 31.66 4.02 -9.41
CA ARG A 230 31.04 3.10 -8.45
C ARG A 230 31.44 1.65 -8.68
N ALA A 231 31.42 1.20 -9.93
CA ALA A 231 31.81 -0.18 -10.23
C ALA A 231 33.29 -0.41 -9.89
N VAL A 232 34.16 0.57 -10.14
CA VAL A 232 35.58 0.49 -9.73
C VAL A 232 35.70 0.41 -8.20
N ALA A 233 34.96 1.24 -7.45
CA ALA A 233 34.91 1.17 -5.99
C ALA A 233 34.40 -0.19 -5.48
N ASP A 234 33.31 -0.70 -6.05
CA ASP A 234 32.71 -1.99 -5.67
C ASP A 234 33.60 -3.18 -6.07
N ILE A 235 34.31 -3.10 -7.21
CA ILE A 235 35.32 -4.09 -7.62
C ILE A 235 36.55 -4.00 -6.70
N HIS A 236 36.92 -2.82 -6.23
CA HIS A 236 37.99 -2.65 -5.24
C HIS A 236 37.61 -3.30 -3.89
N LEU A 237 36.36 -3.10 -3.45
CA LEU A 237 35.80 -3.67 -2.21
C LEU A 237 35.36 -5.14 -2.32
N GLY A 238 35.49 -5.77 -3.50
CA GLY A 238 35.16 -7.19 -3.71
C GLY A 238 33.66 -7.49 -3.83
N ARG A 239 32.80 -6.49 -4.03
CA ARG A 239 31.33 -6.61 -4.15
C ARG A 239 30.84 -6.84 -5.58
N GLN A 240 31.65 -6.44 -6.56
CA GLN A 240 31.34 -6.59 -7.97
C GLN A 240 32.52 -7.22 -8.70
N GLU A 241 32.26 -8.12 -9.65
CA GLU A 241 33.34 -8.76 -10.41
C GLU A 241 33.70 -8.00 -11.70
N CYS A 242 32.69 -7.54 -12.44
CA CYS A 242 32.82 -6.97 -13.79
C CYS A 242 31.86 -5.80 -14.04
N LEU A 243 32.34 -4.77 -14.75
CA LEU A 243 31.60 -3.61 -15.25
C LEU A 243 31.18 -3.83 -16.72
N TYR A 244 29.97 -3.42 -17.08
CA TYR A 244 29.46 -3.48 -18.45
C TYR A 244 29.25 -2.07 -19.02
N LEU A 245 29.78 -1.78 -20.22
CA LEU A 245 29.73 -0.46 -20.87
C LEU A 245 29.22 -0.54 -22.31
N GLY A 246 28.88 0.60 -22.90
CA GLY A 246 28.53 0.73 -24.33
C GLY A 246 29.75 1.13 -25.16
N ASN A 247 29.61 2.18 -25.98
CA ASN A 247 30.71 2.72 -26.77
C ASN A 247 31.81 3.34 -25.87
N ILE A 248 32.96 2.66 -25.77
CA ILE A 248 34.11 3.12 -24.97
C ILE A 248 35.04 4.07 -25.73
N ASP A 249 34.90 4.18 -27.05
CA ASP A 249 35.74 5.02 -27.91
C ASP A 249 35.17 6.43 -28.11
N ALA A 250 33.94 6.67 -27.63
CA ALA A 250 33.32 7.99 -27.61
C ALA A 250 34.21 9.01 -26.88
N LYS A 251 34.46 10.15 -27.52
CA LYS A 251 35.32 11.24 -27.03
C LYS A 251 34.49 12.39 -26.48
N ARG A 252 34.80 12.84 -25.27
CA ARG A 252 34.08 13.91 -24.57
C ARG A 252 35.04 14.86 -23.88
N ASP A 253 34.62 16.11 -23.79
CA ASP A 253 35.23 17.16 -22.98
C ASP A 253 34.60 17.14 -21.59
N TRP A 254 35.36 16.67 -20.58
CA TRP A 254 34.90 16.50 -19.19
C TRP A 254 35.51 17.53 -18.26
N GLY A 255 34.69 18.48 -17.80
CA GLY A 255 35.03 19.42 -16.73
C GLY A 255 34.45 19.02 -15.37
N HIS A 256 34.69 19.84 -14.35
CA HIS A 256 34.10 19.67 -13.03
C HIS A 256 32.89 20.60 -12.83
N ALA A 257 31.80 20.09 -12.24
CA ALA A 257 30.55 20.83 -12.08
C ALA A 257 30.70 22.18 -11.33
N ARG A 258 31.58 22.26 -10.32
CA ARG A 258 31.86 23.51 -9.57
C ARG A 258 32.39 24.64 -10.48
N ASP A 259 33.26 24.31 -11.42
CA ASP A 259 33.83 25.30 -12.34
C ASP A 259 32.73 25.84 -13.26
N TYR A 260 31.83 24.96 -13.71
CA TYR A 260 30.76 25.31 -14.63
C TYR A 260 29.74 26.23 -13.96
N VAL A 261 29.38 25.94 -12.69
CA VAL A 261 28.51 26.80 -11.86
C VAL A 261 29.03 28.23 -11.73
N GLU A 262 30.34 28.42 -11.52
CA GLU A 262 30.96 29.75 -11.49
C GLU A 262 30.80 30.48 -12.83
N GLY A 263 30.94 29.76 -13.95
CA GLY A 263 30.70 30.28 -15.28
C GLY A 263 29.25 30.73 -15.49
N MET A 264 28.26 29.93 -15.06
CA MET A 264 26.83 30.30 -15.15
C MET A 264 26.54 31.62 -14.43
N TRP A 265 27.11 31.79 -13.24
CA TRP A 265 26.95 33.02 -12.46
C TRP A 265 27.63 34.22 -13.15
N LEU A 266 28.88 34.07 -13.61
CA LEU A 266 29.63 35.15 -14.31
C LEU A 266 28.90 35.65 -15.56
N MET A 267 28.21 34.77 -16.29
CA MET A 267 27.40 35.15 -17.45
C MET A 267 26.28 36.12 -17.08
N LEU A 268 25.62 35.92 -15.94
CA LEU A 268 24.58 36.84 -15.46
C LEU A 268 25.14 38.13 -14.85
N GLN A 269 26.45 38.23 -14.63
CA GLN A 269 27.07 39.46 -14.11
C GLN A 269 27.46 40.46 -15.21
N GLN A 270 27.42 40.06 -16.49
CA GLN A 270 27.83 40.92 -17.60
C GLN A 270 26.86 42.10 -17.84
N GLU A 271 27.32 43.14 -18.52
CA GLU A 271 26.47 44.28 -18.87
C GLU A 271 25.38 43.89 -19.88
N LYS A 272 25.73 43.05 -20.86
CA LYS A 272 24.83 42.63 -21.94
C LYS A 272 24.62 41.10 -21.93
N PRO A 273 23.40 40.62 -22.22
CA PRO A 273 23.14 39.19 -22.29
C PRO A 273 23.74 38.58 -23.57
N GLN A 274 24.52 37.52 -23.44
CA GLN A 274 25.16 36.80 -24.54
C GLN A 274 25.19 35.30 -24.25
N ASP A 275 25.40 34.52 -25.31
CA ASP A 275 25.55 33.06 -25.23
C ASP A 275 27.03 32.70 -25.13
N PHE A 276 27.36 31.68 -24.34
CA PHE A 276 28.74 31.24 -24.07
C PHE A 276 28.86 29.72 -24.04
N VAL A 277 29.95 29.19 -24.61
CA VAL A 277 30.40 27.81 -24.46
C VAL A 277 31.25 27.69 -23.20
N LEU A 278 30.84 26.82 -22.27
CA LEU A 278 31.64 26.42 -21.12
C LEU A 278 32.18 25.01 -21.37
N ALA A 279 33.49 24.93 -21.57
CA ALA A 279 34.21 23.72 -21.96
C ALA A 279 35.62 23.74 -21.35
N THR A 280 36.26 22.56 -21.26
CA THR A 280 37.66 22.51 -20.87
C THR A 280 38.59 22.81 -22.04
N GLY A 281 38.20 22.48 -23.29
CA GLY A 281 39.08 22.54 -24.45
C GLY A 281 39.98 21.29 -24.59
N GLU A 282 39.73 20.25 -23.78
CA GLU A 282 40.39 18.96 -23.83
C GLU A 282 39.39 17.84 -24.07
N THR A 283 39.80 16.73 -24.70
CA THR A 283 38.92 15.59 -24.96
C THR A 283 39.56 14.28 -24.53
N HIS A 284 38.75 13.40 -23.94
CA HIS A 284 39.15 12.08 -23.48
C HIS A 284 38.13 11.03 -23.91
N THR A 285 38.59 9.80 -24.10
CA THR A 285 37.71 8.65 -24.38
C THR A 285 37.11 8.10 -23.09
N VAL A 286 35.96 7.43 -23.19
CA VAL A 286 35.40 6.66 -22.07
C VAL A 286 36.40 5.59 -21.61
N ARG A 287 37.15 5.00 -22.53
CA ARG A 287 38.29 4.11 -22.25
C ARG A 287 39.33 4.75 -21.32
N SER A 288 39.77 5.97 -21.63
CA SER A 288 40.74 6.70 -20.80
C SER A 288 40.19 6.99 -19.40
N PHE A 289 38.89 7.28 -19.29
CA PHE A 289 38.22 7.45 -17.99
C PHE A 289 38.27 6.16 -17.16
N VAL A 290 37.98 5.00 -17.78
CA VAL A 290 38.05 3.69 -17.14
C VAL A 290 39.46 3.39 -16.64
N GLU A 291 40.47 3.58 -17.50
CA GLU A 291 41.88 3.35 -17.15
C GLU A 291 42.31 4.19 -15.96
N LYS A 292 41.98 5.49 -15.98
CA LYS A 292 42.30 6.40 -14.87
C LYS A 292 41.55 6.02 -13.59
N ALA A 293 40.29 5.63 -13.68
CA ALA A 293 39.52 5.20 -12.51
C ALA A 293 40.11 3.95 -11.85
N PHE A 294 40.47 2.92 -12.62
CA PHE A 294 41.12 1.72 -12.08
C PHE A 294 42.51 2.04 -11.49
N LYS A 295 43.25 2.97 -12.10
CA LYS A 295 44.55 3.43 -11.59
C LYS A 295 44.46 4.05 -10.19
N VAL A 296 43.36 4.76 -9.86
CA VAL A 296 43.12 5.29 -8.51
C VAL A 296 43.09 4.17 -7.46
N THR A 297 42.60 2.98 -7.84
CA THR A 297 42.57 1.79 -6.96
C THR A 297 43.83 0.92 -7.05
N GLY A 298 44.88 1.39 -7.73
CA GLY A 298 46.13 0.67 -7.92
C GLY A 298 46.09 -0.43 -8.98
N ARG A 299 45.03 -0.50 -9.82
CA ARG A 299 44.86 -1.56 -10.83
C ARG A 299 45.10 -1.03 -12.24
N THR A 300 45.67 -1.86 -13.10
CA THR A 300 45.93 -1.53 -14.51
C THR A 300 45.09 -2.42 -15.41
N ILE A 301 44.36 -1.83 -16.36
CA ILE A 301 43.53 -2.56 -17.32
C ILE A 301 44.26 -2.69 -18.66
N VAL A 302 44.30 -3.92 -19.19
CA VAL A 302 44.78 -4.27 -20.53
C VAL A 302 43.58 -4.66 -21.39
N TRP A 303 43.48 -4.09 -22.58
CA TRP A 303 42.36 -4.36 -23.49
C TRP A 303 42.71 -5.48 -24.47
N GLU A 304 41.78 -6.42 -24.65
CA GLU A 304 41.90 -7.58 -25.55
C GLU A 304 40.64 -7.69 -26.43
N GLY A 305 40.79 -7.91 -27.73
CA GLY A 305 39.68 -8.04 -28.68
C GLY A 305 39.32 -6.72 -29.38
N GLU A 306 38.21 -6.74 -30.15
CA GLU A 306 37.73 -5.57 -30.91
C GLU A 306 36.20 -5.47 -30.87
N GLY A 307 35.69 -4.23 -30.92
CA GLY A 307 34.26 -3.94 -30.99
C GLY A 307 33.48 -4.51 -29.80
N VAL A 308 32.36 -5.19 -30.05
CA VAL A 308 31.51 -5.76 -28.97
C VAL A 308 32.22 -6.89 -28.20
N ASN A 309 33.21 -7.54 -28.82
CA ASN A 309 33.97 -8.62 -28.19
C ASN A 309 35.19 -8.11 -27.40
N GLU A 310 35.43 -6.81 -27.38
CA GLU A 310 36.54 -6.22 -26.63
C GLU A 310 36.27 -6.25 -25.12
N VAL A 311 37.29 -6.65 -24.37
CA VAL A 311 37.24 -6.80 -22.90
C VAL A 311 38.43 -6.11 -22.24
N GLY A 312 38.19 -5.53 -21.06
CA GLY A 312 39.24 -4.98 -20.20
C GLY A 312 39.62 -5.99 -19.12
N ARG A 313 40.86 -6.47 -19.15
CA ARG A 313 41.43 -7.43 -18.20
C ARG A 313 42.36 -6.73 -17.21
N ASP A 314 42.25 -7.09 -15.94
CA ASP A 314 43.18 -6.66 -14.89
C ASP A 314 44.56 -7.30 -15.13
N ALA A 315 45.60 -6.47 -15.28
CA ALA A 315 46.95 -6.92 -15.58
C ALA A 315 47.55 -7.81 -14.49
N GLU A 316 47.23 -7.55 -13.22
CA GLU A 316 47.78 -8.31 -12.09
C GLU A 316 47.01 -9.62 -11.87
N SER A 317 45.69 -9.56 -11.91
CA SER A 317 44.83 -10.69 -11.55
C SER A 317 44.44 -11.57 -12.74
N GLY A 318 44.68 -11.12 -13.98
CA GLY A 318 44.22 -11.77 -15.20
C GLY A 318 42.70 -11.87 -15.35
N LYS A 319 41.90 -11.22 -14.48
CA LYS A 319 40.42 -11.32 -14.50
C LYS A 319 39.82 -10.27 -15.43
N ILE A 320 38.75 -10.62 -16.14
CA ILE A 320 37.98 -9.67 -16.94
C ILE A 320 37.20 -8.76 -16.00
N ARG A 321 37.48 -7.45 -16.05
CA ARG A 321 36.85 -6.43 -15.22
C ARG A 321 35.90 -5.53 -15.99
N VAL A 322 36.05 -5.44 -17.31
CA VAL A 322 35.19 -4.61 -18.17
C VAL A 322 34.74 -5.42 -19.39
N ARG A 323 33.46 -5.34 -19.73
CA ARG A 323 32.86 -5.92 -20.93
C ARG A 323 31.99 -4.89 -21.65
N ILE A 324 31.86 -5.05 -22.96
CA ILE A 324 30.97 -4.22 -23.79
C ILE A 324 29.63 -4.94 -23.97
N ASP A 325 28.53 -4.22 -23.80
CA ASP A 325 27.17 -4.72 -23.98
C ASP A 325 26.43 -3.85 -25.03
N PRO A 326 25.96 -4.46 -26.14
CA PRO A 326 25.19 -3.79 -27.20
C PRO A 326 23.99 -2.98 -26.71
N LYS A 327 23.38 -3.38 -25.58
CA LYS A 327 22.20 -2.71 -25.02
C LYS A 327 22.49 -1.25 -24.63
N TYR A 328 23.74 -0.91 -24.33
CA TYR A 328 24.14 0.44 -23.94
C TYR A 328 24.46 1.38 -25.12
N PHE A 329 24.41 0.90 -26.36
CA PHE A 329 24.58 1.76 -27.53
C PHE A 329 23.33 2.62 -27.77
N ARG A 330 23.52 3.86 -28.22
CA ARG A 330 22.42 4.76 -28.57
C ARG A 330 21.98 4.51 -30.02
N PRO A 331 20.69 4.75 -30.37
CA PRO A 331 20.23 4.65 -31.76
C PRO A 331 20.98 5.60 -32.70
N ALA A 332 21.36 6.77 -32.21
CA ALA A 332 22.24 7.72 -32.88
C ALA A 332 23.33 8.16 -31.91
N GLU A 333 24.54 7.63 -32.10
CA GLU A 333 25.69 7.96 -31.27
C GLU A 333 26.30 9.31 -31.68
N VAL A 334 26.92 9.97 -30.71
CA VAL A 334 27.72 11.18 -30.93
C VAL A 334 29.17 10.81 -30.64
N ASP A 335 30.04 10.88 -31.63
CA ASP A 335 31.39 10.31 -31.50
C ASP A 335 32.37 11.27 -30.81
N LEU A 336 32.25 12.58 -31.05
CA LEU A 336 33.15 13.61 -30.55
C LEU A 336 32.36 14.82 -30.06
N LEU A 337 32.73 15.36 -28.90
CA LEU A 337 32.34 16.69 -28.43
C LEU A 337 33.58 17.34 -27.79
N LEU A 338 34.02 18.46 -28.36
CA LEU A 338 35.17 19.24 -27.91
C LEU A 338 34.85 20.74 -28.09
N GLY A 339 34.69 21.46 -26.98
CA GLY A 339 34.28 22.86 -26.99
C GLY A 339 35.46 23.83 -27.06
N ASP A 340 35.22 25.02 -27.62
CA ASP A 340 36.14 26.16 -27.59
C ASP A 340 35.71 27.16 -26.50
N PRO A 341 36.41 27.22 -25.34
CA PRO A 341 36.09 28.17 -24.29
C PRO A 341 36.69 29.58 -24.50
N THR A 342 37.27 29.89 -25.68
CA THR A 342 37.99 31.16 -25.91
C THR A 342 37.14 32.38 -25.55
N LYS A 343 35.87 32.41 -25.93
CA LYS A 343 34.97 33.53 -25.62
C LYS A 343 34.72 33.69 -24.11
N ALA A 344 34.47 32.58 -23.41
CA ALA A 344 34.31 32.59 -21.95
C ALA A 344 35.61 33.03 -21.24
N ASN A 345 36.77 32.62 -21.75
CA ASN A 345 38.08 33.02 -21.21
C ASN A 345 38.33 34.53 -21.37
N THR A 346 37.98 35.12 -22.52
CA THR A 346 38.28 36.52 -22.82
C THR A 346 37.25 37.50 -22.28
N GLU A 347 35.96 37.16 -22.35
CA GLU A 347 34.88 38.07 -21.96
C GLU A 347 34.40 37.88 -20.51
N LEU A 348 34.36 36.63 -20.02
CA LEU A 348 33.95 36.35 -18.62
C LEU A 348 35.14 36.27 -17.66
N ASN A 349 36.37 36.20 -18.18
CA ASN A 349 37.57 35.85 -17.42
C ASN A 349 37.42 34.53 -16.64
N TRP A 350 36.64 33.59 -17.20
CA TRP A 350 36.41 32.27 -16.61
C TRP A 350 37.49 31.30 -17.06
N LYS A 351 38.06 30.50 -16.15
CA LYS A 351 38.98 29.40 -16.48
C LYS A 351 38.69 28.21 -15.58
N ARG A 352 38.74 27.01 -16.16
CA ARG A 352 38.62 25.75 -15.39
C ARG A 352 39.74 25.64 -14.35
N LYS A 353 39.43 25.10 -13.18
CA LYS A 353 40.36 24.94 -12.05
C LYS A 353 40.73 23.48 -11.84
N VAL A 354 39.78 22.56 -12.03
CA VAL A 354 39.97 21.12 -11.79
C VAL A 354 40.42 20.43 -13.07
N THR A 355 41.48 19.62 -12.98
CA THR A 355 41.96 18.80 -14.10
C THR A 355 41.18 17.49 -14.25
N PHE A 356 41.27 16.85 -15.41
CA PHE A 356 40.58 15.58 -15.66
C PHE A 356 41.02 14.46 -14.69
N ASP A 357 42.30 14.40 -14.34
CA ASP A 357 42.82 13.40 -13.38
C ASP A 357 42.30 13.64 -11.95
N GLU A 358 42.25 14.89 -11.51
CA GLU A 358 41.69 15.25 -10.20
C GLU A 358 40.20 14.93 -10.12
N LEU A 359 39.43 15.22 -11.17
CA LEU A 359 38.00 14.89 -11.27
C LEU A 359 37.76 13.38 -11.11
N VAL A 360 38.48 12.55 -11.86
CA VAL A 360 38.33 11.08 -11.77
C VAL A 360 38.69 10.58 -10.37
N THR A 361 39.78 11.11 -9.80
CA THR A 361 40.25 10.74 -8.46
C THR A 361 39.23 11.09 -7.38
N GLU A 362 38.72 12.33 -7.38
CA GLU A 362 37.71 12.80 -6.42
C GLU A 362 36.45 11.91 -6.47
N MET A 363 35.98 11.56 -7.67
CA MET A 363 34.79 10.73 -7.84
C MET A 363 34.98 9.30 -7.33
N VAL A 364 36.11 8.65 -7.63
CA VAL A 364 36.38 7.27 -7.17
C VAL A 364 36.59 7.23 -5.65
N VAL A 365 37.32 8.18 -5.07
CA VAL A 365 37.56 8.23 -3.62
C VAL A 365 36.24 8.43 -2.87
N ALA A 366 35.41 9.38 -3.30
CA ALA A 366 34.10 9.61 -2.70
C ALA A 366 33.19 8.37 -2.76
N ASP A 367 33.32 7.54 -3.79
CA ASP A 367 32.59 6.28 -3.88
C ASP A 367 33.08 5.20 -2.94
N ILE A 368 34.40 5.06 -2.80
CA ILE A 368 34.97 4.10 -1.87
C ILE A 368 34.51 4.47 -0.45
N GLU A 369 34.59 5.75 -0.08
CA GLU A 369 34.11 6.26 1.21
C GLU A 369 32.60 6.06 1.38
N GLY A 370 31.80 6.41 0.37
CA GLY A 370 30.34 6.23 0.40
C GLY A 370 29.89 4.78 0.44
N SER A 371 30.63 3.87 -0.20
CA SER A 371 30.39 2.42 -0.16
C SER A 371 30.84 1.78 1.17
N LEU A 372 31.74 2.42 1.92
CA LEU A 372 32.11 2.04 3.30
C LEU A 372 31.09 2.55 4.33
N SER A 373 30.41 3.68 4.06
CA SER A 373 29.44 4.31 4.98
C SER A 373 28.01 3.76 4.90
N SER A 374 27.69 2.88 3.96
CA SER A 374 26.41 2.15 3.93
C SER A 374 26.42 1.05 5.01
N SER A 375 26.29 1.44 6.26
CA SER A 375 26.31 0.55 7.43
C SER A 375 25.08 -0.36 7.41
N THR A 376 25.28 -1.64 7.15
CA THR A 376 24.23 -2.66 7.17
C THR A 376 23.94 -3.10 8.60
N LEU A 377 22.66 -3.09 9.01
CA LEU A 377 22.25 -3.51 10.34
C LEU A 377 22.06 -5.03 10.36
N VAL A 378 23.15 -5.74 10.62
CA VAL A 378 23.14 -7.18 10.91
C VAL A 378 23.41 -7.35 12.40
N PHE A 379 22.55 -8.09 13.08
CA PHE A 379 22.71 -8.38 14.50
C PHE A 379 22.19 -9.78 14.81
N ASN A 380 22.65 -10.33 15.93
CA ASN A 380 22.24 -11.66 16.38
C ASN A 380 21.11 -11.53 17.41
N ILE A 381 20.18 -12.48 17.45
CA ILE A 381 19.26 -12.72 18.57
C ILE A 381 19.57 -14.13 19.06
N ASP A 382 20.19 -14.24 20.23
CA ASP A 382 20.85 -15.46 20.68
C ASP A 382 21.82 -16.01 19.61
N ASP A 383 21.46 -17.15 19.01
CA ASP A 383 22.13 -17.88 17.95
C ASP A 383 21.66 -17.53 16.54
N LEU A 384 20.60 -16.71 16.40
CA LEU A 384 19.97 -16.37 15.12
C LEU A 384 20.53 -15.09 14.50
N ILE A 385 21.06 -15.15 13.28
CA ILE A 385 21.56 -13.97 12.55
C ILE A 385 20.40 -13.31 11.80
N VAL A 386 20.07 -12.07 12.16
CA VAL A 386 18.96 -11.31 11.56
C VAL A 386 19.51 -10.20 10.67
N HIS A 387 19.09 -10.22 9.40
CA HIS A 387 19.36 -9.16 8.43
C HIS A 387 18.16 -8.21 8.39
N PHE A 388 18.33 -7.00 8.92
CA PHE A 388 17.24 -6.02 9.01
C PHE A 388 17.35 -4.98 7.88
N PRO A 389 16.29 -4.72 7.09
CA PRO A 389 16.37 -3.95 5.84
C PRO A 389 16.43 -2.41 6.04
N TYR A 390 16.93 -1.97 7.19
CA TYR A 390 17.08 -0.58 7.62
C TYR A 390 18.35 -0.43 8.46
N ASP A 391 18.98 0.74 8.42
CA ASP A 391 20.26 1.00 9.10
C ASP A 391 20.17 1.07 10.64
N LYS A 392 18.94 1.21 11.17
CA LYS A 392 18.65 1.35 12.61
C LYS A 392 17.38 0.58 12.95
N ILE A 393 17.28 0.14 14.20
CA ILE A 393 16.14 -0.59 14.75
C ILE A 393 15.55 0.15 15.96
N TYR A 394 14.27 -0.04 16.25
CA TYR A 394 13.66 0.43 17.49
C TYR A 394 13.88 -0.58 18.64
N PRO A 395 14.04 -0.11 19.89
CA PRO A 395 14.15 -0.99 21.06
C PRO A 395 13.01 -2.01 21.15
N GLU A 396 11.77 -1.54 20.94
CA GLU A 396 10.58 -2.40 20.96
C GLU A 396 10.54 -3.41 19.81
N GLN A 397 11.15 -3.13 18.65
CA GLN A 397 11.26 -4.09 17.55
C GLN A 397 12.21 -5.23 17.92
N PHE A 398 13.34 -4.90 18.56
CA PHE A 398 14.29 -5.90 19.04
C PHE A 398 13.65 -6.81 20.09
N GLN A 399 12.97 -6.25 21.08
CA GLN A 399 12.26 -7.02 22.10
C GLN A 399 11.15 -7.90 21.49
N TYR A 400 10.36 -7.35 20.56
CA TYR A 400 9.33 -8.10 19.83
C TYR A 400 9.93 -9.33 19.12
N MET A 401 11.10 -9.17 18.50
CA MET A 401 11.76 -10.29 17.83
C MET A 401 12.34 -11.33 18.80
N CYS A 402 12.86 -10.91 19.96
CA CYS A 402 13.30 -11.85 21.00
C CYS A 402 12.12 -12.72 21.47
N ASP A 403 10.98 -12.10 21.74
CA ASP A 403 9.80 -12.75 22.30
C ASP A 403 9.09 -13.65 21.28
N LEU A 404 9.11 -13.23 20.01
CA LEU A 404 8.68 -14.05 18.90
C LEU A 404 9.61 -15.28 18.73
N LYS A 405 10.94 -15.11 18.82
CA LYS A 405 11.91 -16.22 18.78
C LYS A 405 11.65 -17.22 19.91
N ARG A 406 11.47 -16.75 21.15
CA ARG A 406 11.14 -17.59 22.31
C ARG A 406 9.90 -18.47 22.05
N SER A 407 8.88 -17.91 21.39
CA SER A 407 7.66 -18.63 21.03
C SER A 407 7.89 -19.68 19.95
N LEU A 408 8.71 -19.37 18.94
CA LEU A 408 9.08 -20.28 17.85
C LEU A 408 9.97 -21.44 18.31
N ASP A 409 10.86 -21.18 19.26
CA ASP A 409 11.75 -22.16 19.89
C ASP A 409 10.96 -23.13 20.78
N ALA A 410 9.95 -22.63 21.51
CA ALA A 410 9.07 -23.41 22.37
C ALA A 410 7.97 -24.18 21.62
N GLU A 411 7.82 -23.96 20.31
CA GLU A 411 6.74 -24.52 19.47
C GLU A 411 5.35 -24.25 20.06
N GLY A 412 5.15 -23.04 20.60
CA GLY A 412 3.90 -22.65 21.27
C GLY A 412 3.29 -21.38 20.71
N HIS A 413 2.00 -21.17 20.99
CA HIS A 413 1.27 -19.98 20.52
C HIS A 413 1.63 -18.73 21.33
N CYS A 414 1.50 -17.55 20.73
CA CYS A 414 1.78 -16.29 21.42
C CYS A 414 0.81 -15.16 21.03
N VAL A 415 0.63 -14.21 21.95
CA VAL A 415 -0.16 -13.00 21.75
C VAL A 415 0.74 -11.79 22.01
N LEU A 416 1.00 -10.99 20.98
CA LEU A 416 1.94 -9.87 21.03
C LEU A 416 1.22 -8.57 20.67
N GLU A 417 1.20 -7.59 21.58
CA GLU A 417 0.70 -6.24 21.29
C GLU A 417 1.86 -5.30 20.93
N MET A 418 1.99 -4.98 19.64
CA MET A 418 3.05 -4.11 19.11
C MET A 418 2.47 -2.78 18.62
N PRO A 419 2.88 -1.62 19.18
CA PRO A 419 2.28 -0.32 18.86
C PRO A 419 2.22 -0.03 17.35
N SER A 420 1.16 0.67 16.93
CA SER A 420 0.99 1.07 15.53
C SER A 420 2.15 1.98 15.07
N GLY A 421 2.61 1.79 13.83
CA GLY A 421 3.65 2.63 13.22
C GLY A 421 5.09 2.31 13.63
N THR A 422 5.34 1.22 14.36
CA THR A 422 6.70 0.80 14.77
C THR A 422 7.32 -0.27 13.87
N GLY A 423 6.77 -0.55 12.68
CA GLY A 423 7.35 -1.52 11.74
C GLY A 423 7.22 -2.99 12.19
N LYS A 424 6.06 -3.36 12.73
CA LYS A 424 5.70 -4.72 13.16
C LYS A 424 5.93 -5.77 12.06
N THR A 425 5.40 -5.52 10.86
CA THR A 425 5.44 -6.47 9.74
C THR A 425 6.87 -6.73 9.28
N VAL A 426 7.67 -5.69 9.05
CA VAL A 426 9.12 -5.80 8.77
C VAL A 426 9.85 -6.63 9.84
N SER A 427 9.62 -6.35 11.12
CA SER A 427 10.31 -7.04 12.23
C SER A 427 9.96 -8.53 12.26
N LEU A 428 8.68 -8.84 12.10
CA LEU A 428 8.19 -10.22 12.04
C LEU A 428 8.76 -10.97 10.84
N LEU A 429 8.71 -10.38 9.64
CA LEU A 429 9.22 -11.02 8.42
C LEU A 429 10.73 -11.22 8.49
N SER A 430 11.48 -10.23 9.00
CA SER A 430 12.95 -10.32 9.12
C SER A 430 13.37 -11.48 10.03
N LEU A 431 12.68 -11.66 11.16
CA LEU A 431 12.95 -12.76 12.07
C LEU A 431 12.56 -14.11 11.50
N ILE A 432 11.34 -14.24 10.95
CA ILE A 432 10.84 -15.54 10.50
C ILE A 432 11.63 -16.02 9.27
N VAL A 433 11.97 -15.13 8.35
CA VAL A 433 12.84 -15.49 7.21
C VAL A 433 14.22 -15.93 7.70
N ALA A 434 14.83 -15.21 8.65
CA ALA A 434 16.09 -15.64 9.25
C ALA A 434 15.96 -17.03 9.89
N TYR A 435 14.87 -17.28 10.63
CA TYR A 435 14.59 -18.55 11.29
C TYR A 435 14.42 -19.70 10.29
N GLN A 436 13.69 -19.47 9.19
CA GLN A 436 13.52 -20.45 8.10
C GLN A 436 14.86 -20.83 7.45
N MET A 437 15.76 -19.85 7.27
CA MET A 437 17.05 -20.08 6.62
C MET A 437 18.07 -20.77 7.53
N GLN A 438 18.04 -20.50 8.84
CA GLN A 438 18.93 -21.18 9.80
C GLN A 438 18.49 -22.61 10.10
N TYR A 439 17.18 -22.89 10.04
CA TYR A 439 16.60 -24.20 10.34
C TYR A 439 15.87 -24.81 9.12
N PRO A 440 16.56 -25.04 7.98
CA PRO A 440 15.93 -25.50 6.74
C PRO A 440 15.36 -26.91 6.85
N GLU A 441 15.92 -27.77 7.72
CA GLU A 441 15.50 -29.17 7.88
C GLU A 441 14.06 -29.31 8.38
N LYS A 442 13.54 -28.30 9.09
CA LYS A 442 12.15 -28.30 9.56
C LYS A 442 11.14 -27.88 8.48
N HIS A 443 11.60 -27.44 7.30
CA HIS A 443 10.76 -26.95 6.18
C HIS A 443 9.54 -26.11 6.61
N ARG A 444 9.73 -25.23 7.61
CA ARG A 444 8.63 -24.47 8.21
C ARG A 444 8.17 -23.41 7.23
N LYS A 445 6.92 -23.49 6.79
CA LYS A 445 6.31 -22.48 5.90
C LYS A 445 5.72 -21.34 6.74
N LEU A 446 5.90 -20.09 6.30
CA LEU A 446 5.21 -18.95 6.90
C LEU A 446 3.88 -18.73 6.20
N VAL A 447 2.81 -18.71 6.99
CA VAL A 447 1.47 -18.37 6.55
C VAL A 447 1.05 -17.07 7.22
N TYR A 448 1.13 -15.98 6.48
CA TYR A 448 0.75 -14.66 6.94
C TYR A 448 -0.71 -14.38 6.58
N CYS A 449 -1.52 -14.13 7.59
CA CYS A 449 -2.93 -13.83 7.44
C CYS A 449 -3.18 -12.37 7.78
N SER A 450 -3.71 -11.61 6.82
CA SER A 450 -4.15 -10.22 7.03
C SER A 450 -5.65 -10.08 6.83
N ARG A 451 -6.24 -8.95 7.20
CA ARG A 451 -7.67 -8.74 7.04
C ARG A 451 -8.01 -8.24 5.63
N THR A 452 -7.28 -7.24 5.14
CA THR A 452 -7.62 -6.53 3.90
C THR A 452 -6.63 -6.78 2.76
N VAL A 453 -7.08 -6.60 1.51
CA VAL A 453 -6.24 -6.79 0.32
C VAL A 453 -5.09 -5.78 0.25
N PRO A 454 -5.25 -4.49 0.60
CA PRO A 454 -4.14 -3.55 0.66
C PRO A 454 -3.05 -3.96 1.65
N GLU A 455 -3.41 -4.52 2.80
CA GLU A 455 -2.42 -5.02 3.78
C GLU A 455 -1.65 -6.23 3.23
N ILE A 456 -2.31 -7.14 2.50
CA ILE A 456 -1.65 -8.27 1.83
C ILE A 456 -0.59 -7.75 0.86
N ASP A 457 -0.93 -6.74 0.05
CA ASP A 457 0.00 -6.17 -0.93
C ASP A 457 1.16 -5.41 -0.25
N LYS A 458 0.87 -4.69 0.84
CA LYS A 458 1.88 -4.03 1.68
C LYS A 458 2.87 -5.04 2.28
N ALA A 459 2.39 -6.15 2.84
CA ALA A 459 3.23 -7.19 3.40
C ALA A 459 4.10 -7.88 2.32
N LEU A 460 3.57 -8.11 1.11
CA LEU A 460 4.35 -8.62 -0.02
C LEU A 460 5.43 -7.62 -0.46
N GLY A 461 5.12 -6.32 -0.47
CA GLY A 461 6.09 -5.26 -0.76
C GLY A 461 7.23 -5.19 0.26
N GLU A 462 6.91 -5.32 1.56
CA GLU A 462 7.92 -5.37 2.62
C GLU A 462 8.79 -6.64 2.53
N LEU A 463 8.19 -7.79 2.23
CA LEU A 463 8.93 -9.03 1.99
C LEU A 463 9.87 -8.91 0.78
N LYS A 464 9.41 -8.28 -0.30
CA LYS A 464 10.21 -8.03 -1.51
C LYS A 464 11.43 -7.17 -1.20
N ARG A 465 11.23 -6.08 -0.45
CA ARG A 465 12.32 -5.22 0.02
C ARG A 465 13.31 -5.97 0.91
N LEU A 466 12.83 -6.84 1.80
CA LEU A 466 13.70 -7.66 2.66
C LEU A 466 14.59 -8.59 1.84
N MET A 467 14.05 -9.28 0.85
CA MET A 467 14.86 -10.20 0.02
C MET A 467 15.77 -9.46 -0.95
N GLU A 468 15.37 -8.31 -1.48
CA GLU A 468 16.26 -7.43 -2.25
C GLU A 468 17.44 -6.97 -1.38
N TYR A 469 17.18 -6.56 -0.13
CA TYR A 469 18.22 -6.20 0.82
C TYR A 469 19.18 -7.37 1.10
N ARG A 470 18.66 -8.59 1.33
CA ARG A 470 19.50 -9.79 1.52
C ARG A 470 20.36 -10.09 0.29
N ARG A 471 19.80 -9.94 -0.92
CA ARG A 471 20.55 -10.10 -2.17
C ARG A 471 21.67 -9.08 -2.31
N ASP A 472 21.42 -7.83 -1.93
CA ASP A 472 22.45 -6.78 -1.90
C ASP A 472 23.56 -7.07 -0.87
N GLN A 473 23.28 -7.87 0.16
CA GLN A 473 24.30 -8.41 1.09
C GLN A 473 25.11 -9.58 0.50
N GLY A 474 24.89 -9.96 -0.76
CA GLY A 474 25.56 -11.10 -1.40
C GLY A 474 24.94 -12.47 -1.05
N ILE A 475 23.78 -12.49 -0.39
CA ILE A 475 23.07 -13.72 -0.05
C ILE A 475 22.16 -14.11 -1.22
N GLN A 476 22.56 -15.11 -2.00
CA GLN A 476 21.72 -15.72 -3.04
C GLN A 476 21.04 -16.97 -2.48
N GLU A 477 19.73 -16.87 -2.26
CA GLU A 477 18.90 -17.95 -1.71
C GLU A 477 17.73 -18.26 -2.67
N GLU A 478 17.37 -19.53 -2.77
CA GLU A 478 16.12 -19.94 -3.42
C GLU A 478 14.95 -19.66 -2.48
N PHE A 479 14.26 -18.56 -2.73
CA PHE A 479 13.13 -18.12 -1.91
C PHE A 479 11.93 -17.78 -2.76
N PHE A 480 10.77 -18.29 -2.37
CA PHE A 480 9.53 -18.12 -3.10
C PHE A 480 8.40 -17.62 -2.19
N GLY A 481 7.87 -16.44 -2.52
CA GLY A 481 6.81 -15.76 -1.76
C GLY A 481 5.65 -15.36 -2.67
N ILE A 482 4.41 -15.66 -2.24
CA ILE A 482 3.21 -15.42 -3.05
C ILE A 482 2.05 -14.85 -2.23
N GLY A 483 1.26 -13.99 -2.89
CA GLY A 483 -0.02 -13.50 -2.40
C GLY A 483 -1.20 -14.28 -2.96
N LEU A 484 -2.15 -14.68 -2.11
CA LEU A 484 -3.42 -15.29 -2.52
C LEU A 484 -4.61 -14.41 -2.12
N THR A 485 -5.49 -14.13 -3.08
CA THR A 485 -6.74 -13.39 -2.87
C THR A 485 -7.89 -14.01 -3.67
N SER A 486 -9.04 -13.32 -3.74
CA SER A 486 -10.23 -13.78 -4.45
C SER A 486 -10.06 -13.80 -5.97
N ARG A 487 -10.86 -14.61 -6.67
CA ARG A 487 -10.90 -14.66 -8.14
C ARG A 487 -11.17 -13.30 -8.75
N LYS A 488 -12.02 -12.48 -8.12
CA LYS A 488 -12.30 -11.09 -8.54
C LYS A 488 -11.01 -10.27 -8.68
N ASN A 489 -10.06 -10.48 -7.78
CA ASN A 489 -8.82 -9.71 -7.77
C ASN A 489 -7.74 -10.30 -8.67
N LEU A 490 -7.84 -11.55 -9.14
CA LEU A 490 -6.80 -12.24 -9.93
C LEU A 490 -7.26 -12.65 -11.34
N CYS A 491 -8.53 -12.47 -11.70
CA CYS A 491 -9.05 -12.85 -13.01
C CYS A 491 -8.52 -11.96 -14.15
N LEU A 492 -8.08 -12.60 -15.25
CA LEU A 492 -7.65 -11.94 -16.48
C LEU A 492 -8.65 -12.08 -17.64
N ASN A 493 -9.63 -12.98 -17.53
CA ASN A 493 -10.61 -13.20 -18.58
C ASN A 493 -11.52 -11.96 -18.71
N PRO A 494 -11.62 -11.32 -19.90
CA PRO A 494 -12.30 -10.04 -20.07
C PRO A 494 -13.83 -10.10 -19.86
N ASP A 495 -14.45 -11.27 -20.02
CA ASP A 495 -15.91 -11.44 -19.83
C ASP A 495 -16.27 -11.65 -18.37
N VAL A 496 -15.33 -12.19 -17.60
CA VAL A 496 -15.49 -12.45 -16.17
C VAL A 496 -14.99 -11.27 -15.34
N SER A 497 -13.89 -10.61 -15.73
CA SER A 497 -13.25 -9.53 -14.96
C SER A 497 -14.07 -8.24 -14.88
N LYS A 498 -15.05 -8.06 -15.77
CA LYS A 498 -15.97 -6.91 -15.76
C LYS A 498 -16.98 -6.95 -14.60
N GLU A 499 -17.21 -8.13 -14.02
CA GLU A 499 -18.19 -8.32 -12.97
C GLU A 499 -17.75 -7.68 -11.64
N ARG A 500 -18.65 -6.91 -11.02
CA ARG A 500 -18.35 -6.22 -9.75
C ARG A 500 -18.50 -7.13 -8.53
N LYS A 501 -19.38 -8.13 -8.59
CA LYS A 501 -19.71 -9.03 -7.47
C LYS A 501 -18.86 -10.30 -7.52
N GLY A 502 -18.20 -10.63 -6.42
CA GLY A 502 -17.32 -11.81 -6.33
C GLY A 502 -18.03 -13.13 -6.66
N ARG A 503 -19.27 -13.33 -6.18
CA ARG A 503 -20.04 -14.55 -6.47
C ARG A 503 -20.35 -14.73 -7.97
N SER A 504 -20.60 -13.64 -8.68
CA SER A 504 -20.84 -13.69 -10.12
C SER A 504 -19.56 -14.06 -10.88
N VAL A 505 -18.42 -13.50 -10.46
CA VAL A 505 -17.09 -13.90 -10.96
C VAL A 505 -16.85 -15.39 -10.76
N ASP A 506 -17.15 -15.93 -9.56
CA ASP A 506 -16.95 -17.35 -9.25
C ASP A 506 -17.84 -18.26 -10.12
N SER A 507 -19.12 -17.89 -10.29
CA SER A 507 -20.10 -18.62 -11.12
C SER A 507 -19.67 -18.64 -12.59
N LYS A 508 -19.37 -17.47 -13.18
CA LYS A 508 -18.92 -17.39 -14.58
C LYS A 508 -17.57 -18.08 -14.80
N CYS A 509 -16.63 -17.96 -13.86
CA CYS A 509 -15.36 -18.67 -13.94
C CYS A 509 -15.59 -20.19 -13.99
N ARG A 510 -16.52 -20.71 -13.19
CA ARG A 510 -16.88 -22.14 -13.20
C ARG A 510 -17.51 -22.57 -14.52
N ASN A 511 -18.40 -21.76 -15.09
CA ASN A 511 -19.00 -22.04 -16.40
C ASN A 511 -17.97 -22.28 -17.51
N LEU A 512 -16.77 -21.70 -17.37
CA LEU A 512 -15.67 -21.82 -18.32
C LEU A 512 -14.61 -22.87 -17.95
N THR A 513 -14.57 -23.32 -16.69
CA THR A 513 -13.47 -24.16 -16.16
C THR A 513 -13.89 -25.53 -15.64
N ALA A 514 -15.20 -25.76 -15.44
CA ALA A 514 -15.71 -27.01 -14.90
C ALA A 514 -15.32 -28.23 -15.76
N SER A 515 -14.93 -29.33 -15.11
CA SER A 515 -14.48 -30.58 -15.75
C SER A 515 -15.42 -31.11 -16.82
N TRP A 516 -16.73 -31.05 -16.59
CA TRP A 516 -17.72 -31.55 -17.54
C TRP A 516 -17.87 -30.65 -18.78
N VAL A 517 -17.68 -29.33 -18.64
CA VAL A 517 -17.68 -28.40 -19.77
C VAL A 517 -16.45 -28.67 -20.65
N ARG A 518 -15.30 -28.91 -20.02
CA ARG A 518 -14.05 -29.31 -20.69
C ARG A 518 -14.21 -30.67 -21.39
N ALA A 519 -14.80 -31.66 -20.72
CA ALA A 519 -15.05 -32.99 -21.29
C ALA A 519 -15.98 -32.96 -22.51
N LYS A 520 -17.01 -32.08 -22.52
CA LYS A 520 -17.88 -31.88 -23.69
C LYS A 520 -17.12 -31.36 -24.92
N VAL A 521 -16.09 -30.53 -24.72
CA VAL A 521 -15.24 -30.05 -25.81
C VAL A 521 -14.30 -31.14 -26.31
N VAL A 522 -13.72 -31.94 -25.41
CA VAL A 522 -12.86 -33.07 -25.79
C VAL A 522 -13.64 -34.12 -26.61
N LYS A 523 -14.87 -34.47 -26.20
CA LYS A 523 -15.74 -35.40 -26.93
C LYS A 523 -16.19 -34.90 -28.32
N ARG A 524 -16.09 -33.59 -28.59
CA ARG A 524 -16.48 -32.96 -29.87
C ARG A 524 -15.31 -32.77 -30.85
N ARG A 525 -14.05 -33.01 -30.44
CA ARG A 525 -12.92 -33.02 -31.39
C ARG A 525 -12.99 -34.31 -32.21
N PRO A 526 -13.18 -34.24 -33.55
CA PRO A 526 -13.15 -35.45 -34.37
C PRO A 526 -11.72 -35.99 -34.40
N GLU A 527 -11.54 -37.24 -34.00
CA GLU A 527 -10.43 -38.05 -34.49
C GLU A 527 -10.60 -38.18 -36.02
N GLN A 528 -9.50 -38.08 -36.75
CA GLN A 528 -9.48 -38.29 -38.20
C GLN A 528 -10.00 -39.69 -38.55
N GLU A 529 -10.76 -39.75 -39.66
CA GLU A 529 -11.07 -40.94 -40.49
C GLU A 529 -12.11 -41.97 -39.98
N GLN A 530 -13.35 -41.86 -40.47
CA GLN A 530 -14.00 -42.77 -41.47
C GLN A 530 -15.53 -42.81 -41.32
N ASP A 531 -16.18 -42.68 -42.47
CA ASP A 531 -17.57 -43.00 -42.84
C ASP A 531 -18.76 -42.45 -42.04
N GLY A 532 -19.40 -41.45 -42.66
CA GLY A 532 -20.80 -41.58 -43.10
C GLY A 532 -21.90 -41.62 -42.04
N ASP A 533 -22.26 -40.46 -41.49
CA ASP A 533 -23.61 -39.88 -41.62
C ASP A 533 -23.67 -38.54 -40.89
N ALA A 534 -23.95 -37.47 -41.64
CA ALA A 534 -24.01 -36.12 -41.13
C ALA A 534 -25.35 -35.88 -40.41
N MET A 535 -25.38 -36.10 -39.09
CA MET A 535 -26.45 -35.56 -38.25
C MET A 535 -26.10 -34.11 -37.89
N GLU A 536 -26.96 -33.16 -38.27
CA GLU A 536 -26.84 -31.74 -37.93
C GLU A 536 -26.91 -31.56 -36.40
N VAL A 537 -25.76 -31.39 -35.77
CA VAL A 537 -25.64 -31.00 -34.36
C VAL A 537 -25.38 -29.49 -34.30
N ASP A 538 -26.19 -28.77 -33.52
CA ASP A 538 -26.08 -27.35 -33.18
C ASP A 538 -24.60 -26.91 -32.99
N GLN A 539 -24.09 -26.14 -33.97
CA GLN A 539 -22.70 -25.72 -34.12
C GLN A 539 -22.34 -24.48 -33.26
N SER A 540 -22.93 -24.33 -32.08
CA SER A 540 -22.56 -23.26 -31.16
C SER A 540 -21.27 -23.63 -30.39
N PRO A 541 -20.19 -22.82 -30.44
CA PRO A 541 -18.94 -23.11 -29.74
C PRO A 541 -19.14 -23.04 -28.22
N VAL A 542 -18.77 -24.10 -27.51
CA VAL A 542 -18.80 -24.12 -26.04
C VAL A 542 -17.62 -23.27 -25.53
N PRO A 543 -17.86 -22.15 -24.84
CA PRO A 543 -16.78 -21.25 -24.43
C PRO A 543 -15.97 -21.86 -23.28
N LEU A 544 -14.64 -21.88 -23.42
CA LEU A 544 -13.68 -22.25 -22.38
C LEU A 544 -12.85 -21.03 -21.96
N CYS A 545 -12.14 -21.15 -20.85
CA CYS A 545 -11.20 -20.12 -20.42
C CYS A 545 -9.80 -20.40 -20.99
N ASP A 546 -9.38 -19.64 -22.00
CA ASP A 546 -8.05 -19.75 -22.62
C ASP A 546 -6.90 -19.76 -21.60
N PHE A 547 -6.97 -18.87 -20.59
CA PHE A 547 -5.94 -18.77 -19.56
C PHE A 547 -5.83 -20.00 -18.67
N TYR A 548 -6.95 -20.70 -18.44
CA TYR A 548 -6.96 -21.93 -17.64
C TYR A 548 -6.45 -23.11 -18.44
N GLU A 549 -6.96 -23.29 -19.67
CA GLU A 549 -6.52 -24.39 -20.54
C GLU A 549 -5.03 -24.33 -20.86
N GLN A 550 -4.48 -23.12 -21.04
CA GLN A 550 -3.04 -22.96 -21.29
C GLN A 550 -2.19 -23.34 -20.07
N LEU A 551 -2.68 -23.09 -18.84
CA LEU A 551 -2.03 -23.50 -17.60
C LEU A 551 -2.10 -25.02 -17.42
N GLU A 552 -3.23 -25.62 -17.75
CA GLU A 552 -3.43 -27.08 -17.74
C GLU A 552 -2.50 -27.75 -18.77
N ALA A 553 -2.42 -27.22 -19.98
CA ALA A 553 -1.56 -27.75 -21.05
C ALA A 553 -0.06 -27.67 -20.72
N ALA A 554 0.36 -26.70 -19.90
CA ALA A 554 1.75 -26.55 -19.50
C ALA A 554 2.27 -27.70 -18.60
N ASN A 555 1.36 -28.42 -17.92
CA ASN A 555 1.64 -29.60 -17.09
C ASN A 555 2.88 -29.51 -16.18
N SER A 556 3.25 -28.30 -15.72
CA SER A 556 4.37 -28.10 -14.80
C SER A 556 3.88 -28.10 -13.35
N PRO A 557 4.53 -28.87 -12.45
CA PRO A 557 4.17 -28.89 -11.03
C PRO A 557 4.42 -27.52 -10.36
N ASN A 558 5.51 -26.82 -10.71
CA ASN A 558 5.72 -25.43 -10.33
C ASN A 558 5.89 -24.54 -11.59
N PRO A 559 4.86 -23.80 -11.99
CA PRO A 559 4.91 -22.94 -13.16
C PRO A 559 5.55 -21.56 -12.90
N ILE A 560 5.89 -21.22 -11.65
CA ILE A 560 6.44 -19.90 -11.29
C ILE A 560 7.90 -20.04 -10.83
N PRO A 561 8.85 -19.25 -11.38
CA PRO A 561 10.23 -19.26 -10.91
C PRO A 561 10.35 -18.67 -9.49
N ASN A 562 11.46 -18.95 -8.81
CA ASN A 562 11.73 -18.41 -7.48
C ASN A 562 11.77 -16.87 -7.50
N GLY A 563 11.16 -16.26 -6.51
CA GLY A 563 10.95 -14.81 -6.42
C GLY A 563 9.79 -14.45 -5.52
N ILE A 564 9.59 -13.15 -5.29
CA ILE A 564 8.44 -12.64 -4.56
C ILE A 564 7.51 -11.96 -5.53
N TYR A 565 6.25 -12.41 -5.53
CA TYR A 565 5.24 -11.93 -6.45
C TYR A 565 4.12 -11.21 -5.70
N THR A 566 3.99 -9.91 -5.95
CA THR A 566 2.80 -9.14 -5.57
C THR A 566 1.59 -9.56 -6.40
N LEU A 567 0.40 -9.06 -6.05
CA LEU A 567 -0.82 -9.37 -6.81
C LEU A 567 -0.75 -8.82 -8.25
N GLU A 568 -0.09 -7.68 -8.44
CA GLU A 568 0.15 -7.10 -9.76
C GLU A 568 1.20 -7.87 -10.55
N ASP A 569 2.30 -8.29 -9.90
CA ASP A 569 3.35 -9.11 -10.51
C ASP A 569 2.77 -10.44 -11.03
N LEU A 570 1.88 -11.08 -10.26
CA LEU A 570 1.17 -12.31 -10.67
C LEU A 570 0.27 -12.09 -11.89
N LYS A 571 -0.46 -10.97 -11.95
CA LYS A 571 -1.27 -10.63 -13.13
C LYS A 571 -0.41 -10.35 -14.35
N ALA A 572 0.69 -9.62 -14.18
CA ALA A 572 1.62 -9.32 -15.26
C ALA A 572 2.24 -10.62 -15.82
N TYR A 573 2.66 -11.52 -14.93
CA TYR A 573 3.17 -12.84 -15.29
C TYR A 573 2.12 -13.69 -16.01
N GLY A 574 0.89 -13.75 -15.47
CA GLY A 574 -0.22 -14.46 -16.10
C GLY A 574 -0.59 -13.92 -17.48
N ARG A 575 -0.52 -12.60 -17.71
CA ARG A 575 -0.71 -12.00 -19.05
C ARG A 575 0.41 -12.39 -20.01
N LYS A 576 1.66 -12.39 -19.54
CA LYS A 576 2.84 -12.73 -20.36
C LYS A 576 2.82 -14.19 -20.81
N MET A 577 2.54 -15.12 -19.90
CA MET A 577 2.52 -16.56 -20.18
C MET A 577 1.16 -17.08 -20.66
N ARG A 578 0.13 -16.23 -20.65
CA ARG A 578 -1.29 -16.59 -20.84
C ARG A 578 -1.78 -17.64 -19.84
N TYR A 579 -1.32 -17.59 -18.60
CA TYR A 579 -1.79 -18.44 -17.51
C TYR A 579 -2.82 -17.73 -16.64
N CYS A 580 -3.76 -18.49 -16.09
CA CYS A 580 -4.73 -18.00 -15.11
C CYS A 580 -4.04 -17.76 -13.75
N PRO A 581 -3.88 -16.50 -13.27
CA PRO A 581 -3.12 -16.23 -12.05
C PRO A 581 -3.71 -16.89 -10.80
N TYR A 582 -5.03 -17.03 -10.73
CA TYR A 582 -5.68 -17.65 -9.57
C TYR A 582 -5.31 -19.13 -9.40
N TYR A 583 -5.44 -19.92 -10.46
CA TYR A 583 -5.07 -21.35 -10.42
C TYR A 583 -3.56 -21.55 -10.41
N LEU A 584 -2.80 -20.64 -11.03
CA LEU A 584 -1.34 -20.61 -10.97
C LEU A 584 -0.84 -20.52 -9.52
N VAL A 585 -1.36 -19.56 -8.75
CA VAL A 585 -1.01 -19.39 -7.33
C VAL A 585 -1.40 -20.61 -6.52
N ARG A 586 -2.60 -21.17 -6.76
CA ARG A 586 -3.08 -22.37 -6.05
C ARG A 586 -2.13 -23.56 -6.25
N ARG A 587 -1.67 -23.83 -7.47
CA ARG A 587 -0.68 -24.87 -7.76
C ARG A 587 0.69 -24.60 -7.13
N ALA A 588 1.02 -23.32 -6.92
CA ALA A 588 2.31 -22.89 -6.38
C ALA A 588 2.37 -22.90 -4.84
N ILE A 589 1.23 -23.02 -4.13
CA ILE A 589 1.15 -23.03 -2.66
C ILE A 589 2.10 -24.06 -2.02
N PRO A 590 2.18 -25.33 -2.47
CA PRO A 590 3.08 -26.32 -1.89
C PRO A 590 4.55 -25.91 -1.93
N PHE A 591 4.98 -25.18 -2.96
CA PHE A 591 6.38 -24.79 -3.20
C PHE A 591 6.78 -23.47 -2.51
N ALA A 592 5.83 -22.66 -2.06
CA ALA A 592 6.11 -21.36 -1.44
C ALA A 592 6.70 -21.48 -0.03
N ASN A 593 7.70 -20.66 0.29
CA ASN A 593 8.23 -20.48 1.64
C ASN A 593 7.35 -19.56 2.47
N VAL A 594 6.76 -18.54 1.82
CA VAL A 594 5.86 -17.56 2.43
C VAL A 594 4.58 -17.44 1.61
N ILE A 595 3.45 -17.56 2.29
CA ILE A 595 2.13 -17.36 1.70
C ILE A 595 1.43 -16.25 2.47
N ILE A 596 0.91 -15.25 1.74
CA ILE A 596 0.17 -14.13 2.34
C ILE A 596 -1.27 -14.14 1.81
N TYR A 597 -2.26 -14.29 2.68
CA TYR A 597 -3.69 -14.27 2.31
C TYR A 597 -4.60 -13.72 3.41
N SER A 598 -5.92 -13.72 3.16
CA SER A 598 -6.91 -13.19 4.11
C SER A 598 -7.30 -14.19 5.21
N TYR A 599 -7.67 -13.72 6.42
CA TYR A 599 -8.19 -14.56 7.52
C TYR A 599 -9.25 -15.57 7.09
N HIS A 600 -10.14 -15.17 6.18
CA HIS A 600 -11.23 -16.03 5.72
C HIS A 600 -10.71 -17.32 5.07
N TYR A 601 -9.51 -17.33 4.48
CA TYR A 601 -8.94 -18.55 3.90
C TYR A 601 -8.47 -19.57 4.94
N MET A 602 -8.28 -19.15 6.19
CA MET A 602 -7.85 -20.03 7.28
C MET A 602 -8.96 -20.31 8.29
N LEU A 603 -9.83 -19.34 8.56
CA LEU A 603 -10.89 -19.44 9.56
C LEU A 603 -12.25 -19.86 8.98
N ASP A 604 -12.56 -19.51 7.71
CA ASP A 604 -13.79 -20.00 7.09
C ASP A 604 -13.63 -21.47 6.75
N PRO A 605 -14.38 -22.38 7.39
CA PRO A 605 -14.21 -23.81 7.18
C PRO A 605 -14.36 -24.26 5.74
N LYS A 606 -15.21 -23.58 4.97
CA LYS A 606 -15.51 -23.92 3.57
C LYS A 606 -14.29 -23.74 2.67
N VAL A 607 -13.41 -22.82 3.04
CA VAL A 607 -12.20 -22.44 2.29
C VAL A 607 -10.96 -23.03 2.95
N ALA A 608 -10.92 -23.07 4.28
CA ALA A 608 -9.80 -23.57 5.06
C ALA A 608 -9.49 -25.03 4.73
N GLU A 609 -10.47 -25.90 4.52
CA GLU A 609 -10.19 -27.30 4.15
C GLU A 609 -9.40 -27.42 2.84
N LEU A 610 -9.65 -26.52 1.87
CA LEU A 610 -9.00 -26.54 0.56
C LEU A 610 -7.54 -26.09 0.65
N VAL A 611 -7.26 -25.02 1.37
CA VAL A 611 -5.91 -24.44 1.46
C VAL A 611 -5.08 -25.13 2.54
N SER A 612 -5.69 -25.44 3.67
CA SER A 612 -4.97 -25.98 4.81
C SER A 612 -4.40 -27.36 4.50
N ARG A 613 -5.10 -28.24 3.76
CA ARG A 613 -4.60 -29.60 3.42
C ARG A 613 -3.22 -29.62 2.76
N GLU A 614 -2.86 -28.58 2.03
CA GLU A 614 -1.56 -28.44 1.36
C GLU A 614 -0.43 -27.92 2.30
N LEU A 615 -0.78 -27.50 3.53
CA LEU A 615 0.15 -26.96 4.53
C LEU A 615 0.58 -28.04 5.54
N SER A 616 1.88 -28.06 5.85
CA SER A 616 2.46 -28.93 6.89
C SER A 616 2.06 -28.45 8.29
N LYS A 617 2.03 -29.38 9.26
CA LYS A 617 1.75 -29.06 10.68
C LYS A 617 2.82 -28.16 11.31
N ASP A 618 4.04 -28.21 10.78
CA ASP A 618 5.18 -27.40 11.22
C ASP A 618 5.15 -25.96 10.66
N SER A 619 4.10 -25.57 9.94
CA SER A 619 3.94 -24.21 9.43
C SER A 619 3.70 -23.21 10.56
N ILE A 620 4.26 -22.02 10.41
CA ILE A 620 4.10 -20.89 11.33
C ILE A 620 2.95 -20.02 10.80
N VAL A 621 1.90 -19.87 11.60
CA VAL A 621 0.74 -19.04 11.25
C VAL A 621 0.82 -17.70 11.96
N VAL A 622 0.62 -16.61 11.23
CA VAL A 622 0.62 -15.26 11.78
C VAL A 622 -0.71 -14.59 11.45
N PHE A 623 -1.47 -14.22 12.48
CA PHE A 623 -2.64 -13.35 12.35
C PHE A 623 -2.23 -11.91 12.66
N ASP A 624 -2.14 -11.09 11.62
CA ASP A 624 -1.76 -9.68 11.74
C ASP A 624 -2.98 -8.76 11.73
N GLU A 625 -3.04 -7.80 12.66
CA GLU A 625 -4.22 -6.98 12.96
C GLU A 625 -5.41 -7.77 13.51
N ALA A 626 -5.10 -8.81 14.29
CA ALA A 626 -6.03 -9.81 14.80
C ALA A 626 -6.99 -9.33 15.90
N HIS A 627 -7.25 -8.02 16.01
CA HIS A 627 -8.10 -7.48 17.05
C HIS A 627 -9.55 -7.97 16.92
N ASN A 628 -10.06 -8.24 15.71
CA ASN A 628 -11.44 -8.67 15.41
C ASN A 628 -11.58 -10.18 15.08
N ILE A 629 -10.61 -11.00 15.46
CA ILE A 629 -10.60 -12.44 15.14
C ILE A 629 -11.85 -13.16 15.66
N ASP A 630 -12.38 -12.75 16.82
CA ASP A 630 -13.58 -13.30 17.44
C ASP A 630 -14.83 -13.10 16.57
N ASN A 631 -14.98 -11.92 15.99
CA ASN A 631 -16.09 -11.60 15.10
C ASN A 631 -16.01 -12.41 13.80
N VAL A 632 -14.80 -12.56 13.23
CA VAL A 632 -14.59 -13.35 12.01
C VAL A 632 -14.96 -14.82 12.23
N CYS A 633 -14.56 -15.39 13.37
CA CYS A 633 -14.93 -16.74 13.77
C CYS A 633 -16.45 -16.91 13.89
N ILE A 634 -17.13 -15.96 14.54
CA ILE A 634 -18.59 -15.99 14.72
C ILE A 634 -19.34 -15.86 13.40
N GLU A 635 -18.93 -14.91 12.55
CA GLU A 635 -19.54 -14.68 11.24
C GLU A 635 -19.38 -15.89 10.31
N SER A 636 -18.26 -16.61 10.39
CA SER A 636 -17.99 -17.78 9.54
C SER A 636 -18.98 -18.95 9.77
N LEU A 637 -19.49 -19.08 10.99
CA LEU A 637 -20.39 -20.16 11.41
C LEU A 637 -21.85 -19.72 11.58
N SER A 638 -22.12 -18.42 11.54
CA SER A 638 -23.47 -17.88 11.66
C SER A 638 -24.19 -17.81 10.31
N ILE A 639 -25.50 -18.06 10.29
CA ILE A 639 -26.33 -18.01 9.08
C ILE A 639 -27.64 -17.29 9.36
N ASP A 640 -27.93 -16.29 8.53
CA ASP A 640 -29.23 -15.60 8.53
C ASP A 640 -30.10 -16.09 7.38
N LEU A 641 -31.35 -16.41 7.70
CA LEU A 641 -32.38 -16.80 6.74
C LEU A 641 -33.52 -15.78 6.75
N THR A 642 -33.83 -15.25 5.57
CA THR A 642 -34.93 -14.29 5.38
C THR A 642 -36.04 -14.90 4.52
N ARG A 643 -37.25 -14.33 4.60
CA ARG A 643 -38.38 -14.79 3.79
C ARG A 643 -38.09 -14.82 2.27
N PRO A 644 -37.52 -13.75 1.65
CA PRO A 644 -37.18 -13.76 0.23
C PRO A 644 -36.21 -14.87 -0.15
N MET A 645 -35.27 -15.23 0.73
CA MET A 645 -34.33 -16.32 0.50
C MET A 645 -35.03 -17.69 0.48
N LEU A 646 -36.00 -17.92 1.36
CA LEU A 646 -36.77 -19.16 1.36
C LEU A 646 -37.66 -19.29 0.12
N ASP A 647 -38.28 -18.19 -0.32
CA ASP A 647 -39.10 -18.17 -1.53
C ASP A 647 -38.23 -18.37 -2.80
N ALA A 648 -37.03 -17.78 -2.84
CA ALA A 648 -36.04 -18.08 -3.88
C ALA A 648 -35.60 -19.54 -3.86
N SER A 649 -35.32 -20.11 -2.69
CA SER A 649 -34.92 -21.51 -2.54
C SER A 649 -36.02 -22.48 -3.00
N ALA A 650 -37.30 -22.15 -2.74
CA ALA A 650 -38.42 -22.94 -3.23
C ALA A 650 -38.50 -22.95 -4.77
N ARG A 651 -38.23 -21.81 -5.43
CA ARG A 651 -38.11 -21.76 -6.90
C ARG A 651 -36.93 -22.59 -7.40
N SER A 652 -35.76 -22.50 -6.76
CA SER A 652 -34.58 -23.29 -7.12
C SER A 652 -34.85 -24.80 -7.01
N ILE A 653 -35.65 -25.24 -6.03
CA ILE A 653 -36.06 -26.65 -5.90
C ILE A 653 -36.94 -27.10 -7.06
N THR A 654 -37.87 -26.25 -7.54
CA THR A 654 -38.71 -26.59 -8.70
C THR A 654 -37.84 -26.81 -9.94
N VAL A 655 -36.91 -25.88 -10.22
CA VAL A 655 -35.95 -26.01 -11.33
C VAL A 655 -35.10 -27.28 -11.19
N LEU A 656 -34.64 -27.58 -9.96
CA LEU A 656 -33.87 -28.79 -9.71
C LEU A 656 -34.69 -30.06 -9.95
N SER A 657 -35.98 -30.06 -9.61
CA SER A 657 -36.91 -31.17 -9.87
C SER A 657 -37.11 -31.39 -11.36
N GLU A 658 -37.34 -30.33 -12.13
CA GLU A 658 -37.49 -30.39 -13.59
C GLU A 658 -36.22 -30.94 -14.25
N LYS A 659 -35.03 -30.50 -13.80
CA LYS A 659 -33.75 -30.99 -14.32
C LYS A 659 -33.49 -32.47 -13.99
N ILE A 660 -33.94 -32.93 -12.82
CA ILE A 660 -33.86 -34.35 -12.46
C ILE A 660 -34.75 -35.19 -13.38
N GLU A 661 -35.96 -34.73 -13.68
CA GLU A 661 -36.85 -35.41 -14.64
C GLU A 661 -36.26 -35.44 -16.05
N GLU A 662 -35.67 -34.33 -16.51
CA GLU A 662 -34.98 -34.27 -17.80
C GLU A 662 -33.83 -35.27 -17.88
N ILE A 663 -32.96 -35.34 -16.85
CA ILE A 663 -31.83 -36.28 -16.81
C ILE A 663 -32.30 -37.72 -16.66
N LYS A 664 -33.39 -37.97 -15.93
CA LYS A 664 -33.98 -39.31 -15.85
C LYS A 664 -34.47 -39.81 -17.22
N ASN A 665 -34.97 -38.91 -18.07
CA ASN A 665 -35.43 -39.25 -19.41
C ASN A 665 -34.29 -39.35 -20.43
N THR A 666 -33.21 -38.58 -20.25
CA THR A 666 -32.08 -38.50 -21.19
C THR A 666 -30.90 -39.41 -20.83
N ASP A 667 -30.55 -39.54 -19.55
CA ASP A 667 -29.38 -40.26 -19.03
C ASP A 667 -29.62 -40.80 -17.60
N ALA A 668 -30.49 -41.82 -17.50
CA ALA A 668 -30.83 -42.47 -16.24
C ALA A 668 -29.64 -43.21 -15.58
N GLU A 669 -28.66 -43.65 -16.38
CA GLU A 669 -27.47 -44.36 -15.87
C GLU A 669 -26.63 -43.47 -14.97
N ARG A 670 -26.52 -42.18 -15.28
CA ARG A 670 -25.77 -41.23 -14.46
C ARG A 670 -26.31 -41.10 -13.04
N LEU A 671 -27.64 -41.01 -12.88
CA LEU A 671 -28.29 -40.97 -11.56
C LEU A 671 -28.11 -42.30 -10.81
N LYS A 672 -28.10 -43.43 -11.54
CA LYS A 672 -27.85 -44.76 -10.96
C LYS A 672 -26.41 -44.90 -10.47
N ASN A 673 -25.44 -44.38 -11.23
CA ASN A 673 -24.02 -44.35 -10.85
C ASN A 673 -23.77 -43.47 -9.62
N GLU A 674 -24.43 -42.31 -9.53
CA GLU A 674 -24.39 -41.49 -8.31
C GLU A 674 -24.95 -42.27 -7.11
N TYR A 675 -26.10 -42.94 -7.27
CA TYR A 675 -26.70 -43.73 -6.21
C TYR A 675 -25.74 -44.82 -5.70
N THR A 676 -25.07 -45.55 -6.60
CA THR A 676 -24.08 -46.58 -6.23
C THR A 676 -22.92 -45.98 -5.44
N LYS A 677 -22.36 -44.84 -5.90
CA LYS A 677 -21.29 -44.11 -5.18
C LYS A 677 -21.70 -43.67 -3.78
N LEU A 678 -22.97 -43.31 -3.57
CA LEU A 678 -23.49 -42.93 -2.25
C LEU A 678 -23.70 -44.14 -1.32
N VAL A 679 -23.82 -45.36 -1.87
CA VAL A 679 -23.99 -46.61 -1.11
C VAL A 679 -22.65 -47.18 -0.67
N GLU A 680 -21.63 -47.13 -1.53
CA GLU A 680 -20.26 -47.61 -1.24
C GLU A 680 -19.51 -46.71 -0.23
N GLY A 681 -20.09 -45.57 0.11
CA GLY A 681 -19.55 -44.58 1.04
C GLY A 681 -18.80 -43.46 0.30
N LEU A 682 -18.77 -42.28 0.90
CA LEU A 682 -18.18 -41.07 0.30
C LEU A 682 -16.65 -41.13 0.09
N ARG A 683 -16.00 -42.27 0.35
CA ARG A 683 -14.54 -42.39 0.42
C ARG A 683 -13.86 -42.29 -0.96
N ASP A 684 -14.47 -42.82 -2.02
CA ASP A 684 -13.94 -42.66 -3.39
C ASP A 684 -14.29 -41.30 -4.02
N ALA A 685 -15.23 -40.55 -3.44
CA ALA A 685 -15.46 -39.17 -3.85
C ALA A 685 -14.35 -38.22 -3.37
N ASN A 686 -13.48 -38.66 -2.44
CA ASN A 686 -12.32 -37.89 -1.96
C ASN A 686 -11.12 -37.93 -2.91
N SER A 687 -10.92 -38.96 -3.73
CA SER A 687 -9.83 -38.99 -4.72
C SER A 687 -10.15 -38.10 -5.94
N ALA A 688 -11.44 -37.86 -6.21
CA ALA A 688 -11.91 -36.92 -7.22
C ALA A 688 -12.09 -35.47 -6.70
N ARG A 689 -11.49 -35.13 -5.54
CA ARG A 689 -11.53 -33.77 -4.96
C ARG A 689 -10.58 -32.79 -5.66
N ASP A 690 -9.69 -33.25 -6.53
CA ASP A 690 -8.46 -32.52 -6.88
C ASP A 690 -8.61 -31.41 -7.94
N GLU A 691 -9.69 -31.35 -8.74
CA GLU A 691 -9.74 -30.35 -9.82
C GLU A 691 -10.95 -29.39 -9.78
N ASP A 692 -12.08 -29.81 -9.19
CA ASP A 692 -13.39 -29.20 -9.51
C ASP A 692 -14.26 -28.79 -8.31
N THR A 693 -13.67 -28.63 -7.13
CA THR A 693 -14.43 -28.33 -5.91
C THR A 693 -14.72 -26.84 -5.70
N PHE A 694 -16.02 -26.55 -5.60
CA PHE A 694 -16.57 -25.35 -4.97
C PHE A 694 -17.32 -25.79 -3.70
N MET A 695 -16.83 -25.30 -2.55
CA MET A 695 -17.38 -25.37 -1.19
C MET A 695 -17.65 -26.78 -0.62
N ALA A 696 -16.74 -27.24 0.24
CA ALA A 696 -17.00 -28.28 1.22
C ALA A 696 -17.92 -27.74 2.35
N SER A 697 -18.67 -28.63 2.99
CA SER A 697 -19.54 -28.31 4.12
C SER A 697 -18.78 -27.63 5.27
N PRO A 698 -19.40 -26.67 5.99
CA PRO A 698 -18.77 -26.06 7.16
C PRO A 698 -18.61 -27.10 8.27
N ILE A 699 -17.35 -27.48 8.53
CA ILE A 699 -16.85 -28.38 9.60
C ILE A 699 -17.82 -29.51 9.92
N LEU A 700 -17.81 -30.57 9.12
CA LEU A 700 -18.21 -31.88 9.62
C LEU A 700 -16.98 -32.52 10.27
N PRO A 701 -17.08 -33.02 11.51
CA PRO A 701 -16.06 -33.90 12.09
C PRO A 701 -15.59 -34.97 11.09
N ASP A 702 -14.28 -35.24 11.01
CA ASP A 702 -13.71 -36.22 10.07
C ASP A 702 -14.33 -37.62 10.19
N ASP A 703 -14.91 -37.93 11.34
CA ASP A 703 -15.62 -39.19 11.59
C ASP A 703 -16.99 -39.26 10.89
N LEU A 704 -17.65 -38.12 10.65
CA LEU A 704 -18.90 -38.06 9.88
C LEU A 704 -18.68 -38.24 8.38
N LEU A 705 -17.50 -37.88 7.86
CA LEU A 705 -17.11 -38.13 6.46
C LEU A 705 -16.95 -39.62 6.14
N LYS A 706 -16.80 -40.47 7.17
CA LYS A 706 -16.68 -41.92 7.04
C LYS A 706 -18.04 -42.63 7.01
N GLU A 707 -19.13 -41.96 7.36
CA GLU A 707 -20.47 -42.55 7.41
C GLU A 707 -21.15 -42.57 6.04
N ALA A 708 -21.89 -43.65 5.75
CA ALA A 708 -22.72 -43.74 4.54
C ALA A 708 -23.94 -42.82 4.64
N VAL A 709 -24.28 -42.17 3.53
CA VAL A 709 -25.46 -41.29 3.43
C VAL A 709 -26.73 -42.09 3.77
N PRO A 710 -27.64 -41.57 4.62
CA PRO A 710 -28.88 -42.23 4.98
C PRO A 710 -29.73 -42.61 3.77
N GLY A 711 -30.27 -43.84 3.76
CA GLY A 711 -31.06 -44.40 2.65
C GLY A 711 -32.17 -43.47 2.15
N ASN A 712 -32.81 -42.75 3.08
CA ASN A 712 -33.95 -41.87 2.82
C ASN A 712 -33.64 -40.67 1.90
N ILE A 713 -32.37 -40.26 1.78
CA ILE A 713 -31.95 -39.11 0.95
C ILE A 713 -31.00 -39.50 -0.20
N ARG A 714 -30.80 -40.81 -0.44
CA ARG A 714 -29.94 -41.30 -1.54
C ARG A 714 -30.54 -40.99 -2.90
N ARG A 715 -31.84 -41.25 -3.08
CA ARG A 715 -32.55 -40.93 -4.34
C ARG A 715 -32.77 -39.43 -4.45
N ALA A 716 -32.46 -38.86 -5.62
CA ALA A 716 -32.57 -37.42 -5.88
C ALA A 716 -34.00 -36.91 -5.64
N GLU A 717 -35.02 -37.62 -6.12
CA GLU A 717 -36.44 -37.27 -5.93
C GLU A 717 -36.83 -37.16 -4.44
N HIS A 718 -36.38 -38.12 -3.62
CA HIS A 718 -36.66 -38.11 -2.19
C HIS A 718 -35.94 -36.96 -1.48
N PHE A 719 -34.72 -36.62 -1.92
CA PHE A 719 -33.97 -35.50 -1.38
C PHE A 719 -34.62 -34.14 -1.72
N VAL A 720 -35.16 -33.99 -2.93
CA VAL A 720 -35.94 -32.80 -3.34
C VAL A 720 -37.22 -32.67 -2.53
N ALA A 721 -37.95 -33.77 -2.33
CA ALA A 721 -39.15 -33.79 -1.49
C ALA A 721 -38.84 -33.45 -0.03
N PHE A 722 -37.73 -33.98 0.49
CA PHE A 722 -37.20 -33.66 1.81
C PHE A 722 -36.88 -32.18 1.97
N LEU A 723 -36.12 -31.59 1.05
CA LEU A 723 -35.78 -30.16 1.06
C LEU A 723 -37.03 -29.28 0.97
N ARG A 724 -38.00 -29.66 0.13
CA ARG A 724 -39.27 -28.94 0.01
C ARG A 724 -40.02 -28.92 1.34
N ARG A 725 -40.12 -30.07 2.03
CA ARG A 725 -40.74 -30.17 3.36
C ARG A 725 -40.02 -29.32 4.40
N PHE A 726 -38.69 -29.34 4.39
CA PHE A 726 -37.88 -28.55 5.31
C PHE A 726 -38.04 -27.03 5.09
N ILE A 727 -38.07 -26.56 3.84
CA ILE A 727 -38.28 -25.14 3.53
C ILE A 727 -39.68 -24.68 3.94
N GLU A 728 -40.72 -25.48 3.70
CA GLU A 728 -42.07 -25.12 4.14
C GLU A 728 -42.19 -25.07 5.68
N TYR A 729 -41.47 -25.94 6.39
CA TYR A 729 -41.34 -25.82 7.84
C TYR A 729 -40.66 -24.50 8.26
N LEU A 730 -39.54 -24.14 7.65
CA LEU A 730 -38.86 -22.87 7.94
C LEU A 730 -39.76 -21.66 7.64
N LYS A 731 -40.49 -21.70 6.52
CA LYS A 731 -41.49 -20.68 6.16
C LYS A 731 -42.60 -20.57 7.20
N THR A 732 -43.01 -21.70 7.79
CA THR A 732 -44.02 -21.74 8.86
C THR A 732 -43.47 -21.15 10.15
N ARG A 733 -42.20 -21.45 10.50
CA ARG A 733 -41.52 -20.85 11.65
C ARG A 733 -41.35 -19.33 11.52
N LEU A 734 -41.05 -18.82 10.33
CA LEU A 734 -40.95 -17.37 10.07
C LEU A 734 -42.29 -16.61 10.19
N ARG A 735 -43.44 -17.29 10.35
CA ARG A 735 -44.76 -16.63 10.53
C ARG A 735 -45.04 -16.20 11.97
N VAL A 736 -44.21 -16.62 12.93
CA VAL A 736 -44.39 -16.25 14.33
C VAL A 736 -44.15 -14.75 14.48
N MET A 737 -45.07 -14.05 15.16
CA MET A 737 -45.09 -12.59 15.28
C MET A 737 -44.44 -12.06 16.58
N HIS A 738 -43.86 -12.96 17.39
CA HIS A 738 -43.10 -12.60 18.58
C HIS A 738 -41.68 -13.15 18.48
N VAL A 739 -40.75 -12.54 19.21
CA VAL A 739 -39.36 -12.98 19.25
C VAL A 739 -39.26 -14.33 19.95
N VAL A 740 -38.55 -15.29 19.35
CA VAL A 740 -38.33 -16.63 19.91
C VAL A 740 -36.85 -16.93 19.93
N ALA A 741 -36.32 -17.37 21.07
CA ALA A 741 -34.96 -17.87 21.21
C ALA A 741 -35.00 -19.35 21.60
N GLU A 742 -34.36 -20.21 20.81
CA GLU A 742 -34.39 -21.67 20.99
C GLU A 742 -32.99 -22.27 20.80
N THR A 743 -32.71 -23.35 21.53
CA THR A 743 -31.49 -24.14 21.30
C THR A 743 -31.62 -25.00 20.05
N PRO A 744 -30.51 -25.35 19.36
CA PRO A 744 -30.55 -26.25 18.21
C PRO A 744 -31.25 -27.58 18.51
N ALA A 745 -31.04 -28.16 19.68
CA ALA A 745 -31.70 -29.40 20.10
C ALA A 745 -33.23 -29.25 20.20
N SER A 746 -33.72 -28.14 20.78
CA SER A 746 -35.16 -27.85 20.87
C SER A 746 -35.77 -27.66 19.47
N PHE A 747 -35.07 -26.93 18.60
CA PHE A 747 -35.50 -26.72 17.21
C PHE A 747 -35.60 -28.03 16.42
N LEU A 748 -34.61 -28.92 16.57
CA LEU A 748 -34.60 -30.24 15.91
C LEU A 748 -35.70 -31.16 16.45
N GLN A 749 -36.00 -31.10 17.75
CA GLN A 749 -37.09 -31.88 18.34
C GLN A 749 -38.44 -31.43 17.77
N HIS A 750 -38.70 -30.13 17.76
CA HIS A 750 -39.93 -29.57 17.16
C HIS A 750 -40.04 -29.88 15.65
N LEU A 751 -38.92 -29.81 14.92
CA LEU A 751 -38.87 -30.20 13.50
C LEU A 751 -39.27 -31.67 13.31
N LYS A 752 -38.77 -32.58 14.16
CA LYS A 752 -39.12 -34.00 14.13
C LYS A 752 -40.60 -34.21 14.41
N ASP A 753 -41.16 -33.52 15.40
CA ASP A 753 -42.55 -33.68 15.81
C ASP A 753 -43.54 -33.20 14.72
N VAL A 754 -43.19 -32.14 13.98
CA VAL A 754 -44.06 -31.57 12.94
C VAL A 754 -43.89 -32.25 11.58
N THR A 755 -42.65 -32.58 11.18
CA THR A 755 -42.34 -33.00 9.80
C THR A 755 -41.85 -34.44 9.65
N TYR A 756 -41.60 -35.11 10.78
CA TYR A 756 -40.96 -36.43 10.87
C TYR A 756 -39.55 -36.47 10.24
N ILE A 757 -38.89 -35.32 10.13
CA ILE A 757 -37.50 -35.23 9.68
C ILE A 757 -36.57 -35.57 10.85
N GLU A 758 -35.75 -36.60 10.68
CA GLU A 758 -34.74 -36.98 11.65
C GLU A 758 -33.48 -36.10 11.58
N ARG A 759 -32.72 -36.08 12.68
CA ARG A 759 -31.44 -35.35 12.79
C ARG A 759 -30.40 -35.85 11.79
N LYS A 760 -30.31 -37.16 11.55
CA LYS A 760 -29.24 -37.76 10.74
C LYS A 760 -29.29 -37.33 9.26
N PRO A 761 -30.43 -37.35 8.54
CA PRO A 761 -30.53 -36.82 7.18
C PRO A 761 -30.12 -35.34 7.03
N LEU A 762 -30.43 -34.48 8.02
CA LEU A 762 -30.07 -33.06 7.97
C LEU A 762 -28.55 -32.83 7.97
N ARG A 763 -27.79 -33.70 8.65
CA ARG A 763 -26.31 -33.60 8.72
C ARG A 763 -25.63 -33.77 7.36
N PHE A 764 -26.24 -34.51 6.43
CA PHE A 764 -25.69 -34.75 5.10
C PHE A 764 -26.28 -33.83 4.03
N CYS A 765 -27.07 -32.82 4.42
CA CYS A 765 -27.84 -32.01 3.48
C CYS A 765 -26.96 -31.19 2.54
N ALA A 766 -25.91 -30.54 3.05
CA ALA A 766 -24.99 -29.74 2.24
C ALA A 766 -24.22 -30.61 1.23
N GLU A 767 -23.62 -31.71 1.71
CA GLU A 767 -22.86 -32.64 0.88
C GLU A 767 -23.75 -33.31 -0.19
N ARG A 768 -24.98 -33.72 0.16
CA ARG A 768 -25.91 -34.31 -0.81
C ARG A 768 -26.29 -33.32 -1.91
N LEU A 769 -26.51 -32.04 -1.56
CA LEU A 769 -26.79 -30.99 -2.53
C LEU A 769 -25.59 -30.75 -3.45
N SER A 770 -24.37 -30.66 -2.90
CA SER A 770 -23.14 -30.49 -3.69
C SER A 770 -22.90 -31.65 -4.66
N SER A 771 -23.12 -32.90 -4.22
CA SER A 771 -23.06 -34.08 -5.10
C SER A 771 -24.08 -33.98 -6.23
N LEU A 772 -25.32 -33.64 -5.91
CA LEU A 772 -26.41 -33.57 -6.88
C LEU A 772 -26.18 -32.47 -7.91
N VAL A 773 -25.71 -31.28 -7.50
CA VAL A 773 -25.37 -30.17 -8.40
C VAL A 773 -24.28 -30.59 -9.40
N ARG A 774 -23.27 -31.35 -8.97
CA ARG A 774 -22.23 -31.91 -9.86
C ARG A 774 -22.80 -32.96 -10.81
N THR A 775 -23.67 -33.84 -10.31
CA THR A 775 -24.31 -34.88 -11.12
C THR A 775 -25.21 -34.27 -12.20
N LEU A 776 -25.92 -33.18 -11.90
CA LEU A 776 -26.82 -32.50 -12.82
C LEU A 776 -26.14 -31.49 -13.76
N GLU A 777 -24.81 -31.28 -13.66
CA GLU A 777 -24.04 -30.33 -14.48
C GLU A 777 -24.59 -28.90 -14.52
N LEU A 778 -25.12 -28.43 -13.38
CA LEU A 778 -25.71 -27.09 -13.30
C LEU A 778 -24.63 -26.02 -13.46
N THR A 779 -24.84 -25.11 -14.42
CA THR A 779 -23.91 -24.02 -14.76
C THR A 779 -24.18 -22.78 -13.91
N ASP A 780 -25.41 -22.29 -13.85
CA ASP A 780 -25.72 -21.08 -13.09
C ASP A 780 -26.00 -21.35 -11.60
N LEU A 781 -24.94 -21.28 -10.79
CA LEU A 781 -25.01 -21.48 -9.35
C LEU A 781 -25.55 -20.28 -8.58
N GLU A 782 -25.61 -19.10 -9.20
CA GLU A 782 -26.11 -17.91 -8.51
C GLU A 782 -27.57 -18.10 -8.08
N HIS A 783 -28.35 -18.75 -8.96
CA HIS A 783 -29.73 -19.16 -8.70
C HIS A 783 -29.90 -20.17 -7.56
N PHE A 784 -28.87 -20.96 -7.23
CA PHE A 784 -28.91 -21.97 -6.16
C PHE A 784 -28.30 -21.49 -4.85
N SER A 785 -27.75 -20.27 -4.79
CA SER A 785 -27.06 -19.73 -3.61
C SER A 785 -27.95 -19.70 -2.35
N SER A 786 -29.23 -19.33 -2.49
CA SER A 786 -30.19 -19.35 -1.38
C SER A 786 -30.43 -20.78 -0.88
N LEU A 787 -30.56 -21.74 -1.78
CA LEU A 787 -30.77 -23.15 -1.45
C LEU A 787 -29.53 -23.75 -0.75
N GLN A 788 -28.32 -23.38 -1.20
CA GLN A 788 -27.07 -23.76 -0.54
C GLN A 788 -27.00 -23.24 0.89
N LYS A 789 -27.42 -21.99 1.15
CA LYS A 789 -27.49 -21.45 2.52
C LYS A 789 -28.47 -22.23 3.39
N VAL A 790 -29.63 -22.61 2.87
CA VAL A 790 -30.61 -23.44 3.60
C VAL A 790 -30.04 -24.83 3.92
N ALA A 791 -29.34 -25.46 2.97
CA ALA A 791 -28.69 -26.76 3.18
C ALA A 791 -27.53 -26.68 4.20
N ALA A 792 -26.76 -25.58 4.18
CA ALA A 792 -25.73 -25.31 5.18
C ALA A 792 -26.35 -25.09 6.58
N PHE A 793 -27.45 -24.34 6.68
CA PHE A 793 -28.21 -24.17 7.91
C PHE A 793 -28.70 -25.51 8.48
N ALA A 794 -29.26 -26.40 7.63
CA ALA A 794 -29.67 -27.74 8.04
C ALA A 794 -28.51 -28.57 8.60
N THR A 795 -27.34 -28.46 7.96
CA THR A 795 -26.14 -29.20 8.35
C THR A 795 -25.58 -28.69 9.67
N LEU A 796 -25.47 -27.37 9.85
CA LEU A 796 -24.95 -26.76 11.07
C LEU A 796 -25.86 -27.00 12.27
N THR A 797 -27.17 -26.77 12.11
CA THR A 797 -28.16 -26.99 13.18
C THR A 797 -28.21 -28.43 13.66
N SER A 798 -27.92 -29.39 12.79
CA SER A 798 -27.90 -30.82 13.14
C SER A 798 -26.56 -31.33 13.67
N THR A 799 -25.48 -30.58 13.45
CA THR A 799 -24.11 -30.94 13.84
C THR A 799 -23.74 -30.29 15.17
N TYR A 800 -23.98 -28.99 15.32
CA TYR A 800 -23.56 -28.20 16.47
C TYR A 800 -24.72 -27.93 17.44
N ASP A 801 -24.59 -28.45 18.66
CA ASP A 801 -25.56 -28.22 19.73
C ASP A 801 -25.07 -27.17 20.75
N LYS A 802 -23.77 -27.20 21.11
CA LYS A 802 -23.18 -26.32 22.13
C LYS A 802 -22.60 -25.05 21.52
N GLY A 803 -22.81 -23.90 22.16
CA GLY A 803 -22.27 -22.61 21.71
C GLY A 803 -23.02 -21.97 20.55
N PHE A 804 -24.23 -22.45 20.23
CA PHE A 804 -25.09 -21.90 19.17
C PHE A 804 -26.49 -21.63 19.70
N LEU A 805 -27.16 -20.64 19.13
CA LEU A 805 -28.54 -20.28 19.44
C LEU A 805 -29.30 -19.92 18.17
N LEU A 806 -30.59 -20.30 18.12
CA LEU A 806 -31.51 -19.82 17.10
C LEU A 806 -32.33 -18.67 17.65
N ILE A 807 -32.31 -17.53 16.96
CA ILE A 807 -33.09 -16.34 17.30
C ILE A 807 -33.99 -16.00 16.12
N LEU A 808 -35.30 -16.00 16.34
CA LEU A 808 -36.29 -15.55 15.38
C LEU A 808 -36.72 -14.13 15.74
N GLU A 809 -36.44 -13.18 14.84
CA GLU A 809 -36.85 -11.78 14.97
C GLU A 809 -37.92 -11.48 13.90
N PRO A 810 -39.19 -11.24 14.27
CA PRO A 810 -40.25 -10.93 13.32
C PRO A 810 -40.20 -9.50 12.78
N PHE A 811 -39.56 -8.58 13.52
CA PHE A 811 -39.43 -7.17 13.21
C PHE A 811 -37.96 -6.76 13.32
N GLU A 812 -37.52 -5.83 12.47
CA GLU A 812 -36.13 -5.36 12.45
C GLU A 812 -35.77 -4.52 13.70
N HIS A 813 -36.76 -3.79 14.22
CA HIS A 813 -36.66 -2.99 15.45
C HIS A 813 -37.95 -3.12 16.28
N GLU A 814 -37.87 -2.88 17.59
CA GLU A 814 -39.05 -2.96 18.48
C GLU A 814 -40.16 -1.97 18.11
N THR A 815 -39.81 -0.85 17.45
CA THR A 815 -40.76 0.17 16.98
C THR A 815 -41.25 -0.05 15.55
N ALA A 816 -40.76 -1.06 14.84
CA ALA A 816 -41.14 -1.31 13.46
C ALA A 816 -42.52 -1.96 13.38
N THR A 817 -43.40 -1.41 12.54
CA THR A 817 -44.76 -1.94 12.32
C THR A 817 -44.82 -2.95 11.17
N ILE A 818 -43.83 -2.93 10.27
CA ILE A 818 -43.76 -3.82 9.12
C ILE A 818 -42.99 -5.08 9.51
N PRO A 819 -43.60 -6.28 9.44
CA PRO A 819 -42.90 -7.51 9.74
C PRO A 819 -41.85 -7.80 8.66
N ASN A 820 -40.62 -7.99 9.11
CA ASN A 820 -39.49 -8.41 8.27
C ASN A 820 -38.79 -9.59 8.98
N PRO A 821 -39.38 -10.80 8.91
CA PRO A 821 -38.94 -11.90 9.74
C PRO A 821 -37.57 -12.45 9.29
N VAL A 822 -36.63 -12.48 10.23
CA VAL A 822 -35.30 -13.04 10.06
C VAL A 822 -35.08 -14.14 11.10
N LEU A 823 -34.55 -15.27 10.64
CA LEU A 823 -34.11 -16.37 11.50
C LEU A 823 -32.58 -16.39 11.52
N HIS A 824 -32.02 -16.09 12.67
CA HIS A 824 -30.59 -16.11 12.93
C HIS A 824 -30.19 -17.45 13.53
N PHE A 825 -29.26 -18.16 12.89
CA PHE A 825 -28.48 -19.21 13.53
C PHE A 825 -27.13 -18.61 13.91
N THR A 826 -26.95 -18.31 15.19
CA THR A 826 -25.82 -17.53 15.67
C THR A 826 -24.83 -18.39 16.43
N CYS A 827 -23.57 -18.30 16.05
CA CYS A 827 -22.45 -18.82 16.82
C CYS A 827 -22.12 -17.86 17.97
N LEU A 828 -22.12 -18.34 19.21
CA LEU A 828 -21.76 -17.57 20.40
C LEU A 828 -20.32 -17.82 20.84
N ASP A 829 -19.74 -18.95 20.41
CA ASP A 829 -18.40 -19.40 20.79
C ASP A 829 -17.41 -19.28 19.61
N ALA A 830 -16.51 -18.29 19.70
CA ALA A 830 -15.48 -18.08 18.69
C ALA A 830 -14.43 -19.20 18.65
N SER A 831 -14.23 -19.93 19.77
CA SER A 831 -13.20 -20.97 19.87
C SER A 831 -13.43 -22.13 18.89
N ILE A 832 -14.68 -22.42 18.55
CA ILE A 832 -15.06 -23.54 17.66
C ILE A 832 -14.43 -23.41 16.27
N ALA A 833 -14.42 -22.19 15.71
CA ALA A 833 -13.89 -21.95 14.37
C ALA A 833 -12.36 -21.99 14.32
N ILE A 834 -11.69 -21.49 15.36
CA ILE A 834 -10.23 -21.36 15.38
C ILE A 834 -9.52 -22.60 15.95
N LYS A 835 -10.21 -23.43 16.75
CA LYS A 835 -9.64 -24.62 17.37
C LYS A 835 -8.88 -25.53 16.39
N PRO A 836 -9.36 -25.84 15.17
CA PRO A 836 -8.61 -26.66 14.22
C PRO A 836 -7.28 -26.03 13.79
N VAL A 837 -7.13 -24.71 13.87
CA VAL A 837 -5.89 -24.00 13.54
C VAL A 837 -4.86 -24.23 14.66
N PHE A 838 -5.26 -24.05 15.92
CA PHE A 838 -4.38 -24.32 17.07
C PHE A 838 -4.02 -25.81 17.21
N ASP A 839 -4.96 -26.72 16.98
CA ASP A 839 -4.71 -28.17 17.04
C ASP A 839 -3.78 -28.66 15.92
N ARG A 840 -3.74 -27.95 14.78
CA ARG A 840 -3.00 -28.38 13.59
C ARG A 840 -1.60 -27.79 13.50
N PHE A 841 -1.44 -26.50 13.79
CA PHE A 841 -0.20 -25.78 13.57
C PHE A 841 0.57 -25.62 14.88
N SER A 842 1.86 -25.93 14.85
CA SER A 842 2.74 -25.82 16.02
C SER A 842 2.76 -24.41 16.62
N THR A 843 2.94 -23.37 15.79
CA THR A 843 3.04 -21.99 16.27
C THR A 843 2.04 -21.09 15.57
N VAL A 844 1.20 -20.43 16.37
CA VAL A 844 0.21 -19.44 15.94
C VAL A 844 0.51 -18.13 16.67
N VAL A 845 0.80 -17.09 15.90
CA VAL A 845 1.17 -15.77 16.38
C VAL A 845 -0.01 -14.84 16.17
N ILE A 846 -0.59 -14.32 17.25
CA ILE A 846 -1.65 -13.30 17.21
C ILE A 846 -1.00 -11.95 17.51
N THR A 847 -1.02 -11.03 16.55
CA THR A 847 -0.37 -9.72 16.69
C THR A 847 -1.23 -8.57 16.18
N SER A 848 -1.32 -7.48 16.94
CA SER A 848 -1.99 -6.22 16.55
C SER A 848 -1.55 -5.08 17.47
N GLY A 849 -1.71 -3.83 17.05
CA GLY A 849 -1.35 -2.66 17.85
C GLY A 849 -2.36 -2.23 18.90
N THR A 850 -3.52 -2.91 18.96
CA THR A 850 -4.62 -2.56 19.87
C THR A 850 -5.22 -3.78 20.57
N LEU A 851 -4.40 -4.80 20.89
CA LEU A 851 -4.81 -5.98 21.67
C LEU A 851 -4.80 -5.67 23.16
N SER A 852 -5.79 -4.92 23.64
CA SER A 852 -5.86 -4.54 25.05
C SER A 852 -7.27 -4.78 25.64
N PRO A 853 -7.38 -5.49 26.78
CA PRO A 853 -6.32 -6.19 27.52
C PRO A 853 -6.00 -7.56 26.90
N LEU A 854 -4.74 -8.00 27.01
CA LEU A 854 -4.23 -9.24 26.41
C LEU A 854 -4.93 -10.51 26.94
N ASP A 855 -5.23 -10.56 28.24
CA ASP A 855 -5.83 -11.73 28.91
C ASP A 855 -7.20 -12.15 28.35
N MET A 856 -7.89 -11.28 27.62
CA MET A 856 -9.20 -11.60 27.05
C MET A 856 -9.11 -12.56 25.86
N TYR A 857 -8.06 -12.47 25.04
CA TYR A 857 -7.96 -13.26 23.81
C TYR A 857 -7.76 -14.76 24.09
N PRO A 858 -6.82 -15.18 24.97
CA PRO A 858 -6.69 -16.59 25.37
C PRO A 858 -7.98 -17.16 25.96
N LYS A 859 -8.69 -16.37 26.79
CA LYS A 859 -9.97 -16.80 27.39
C LYS A 859 -11.09 -16.96 26.37
N MET A 860 -11.25 -16.00 25.45
CA MET A 860 -12.31 -16.01 24.45
C MET A 860 -12.10 -17.06 23.36
N LEU A 861 -10.85 -17.30 22.97
CA LEU A 861 -10.50 -18.25 21.92
C LEU A 861 -10.13 -19.65 22.46
N ASN A 862 -10.06 -19.79 23.79
CA ASN A 862 -9.78 -21.03 24.51
C ASN A 862 -8.47 -21.72 24.07
N PHE A 863 -7.36 -20.99 24.17
CA PHE A 863 -6.01 -21.51 23.92
C PHE A 863 -5.02 -21.00 24.97
N GLU A 864 -3.92 -21.73 25.14
CA GLU A 864 -2.83 -21.33 26.02
C GLU A 864 -1.72 -20.64 25.19
N ALA A 865 -1.31 -19.45 25.64
CA ALA A 865 -0.22 -18.72 25.01
C ALA A 865 1.03 -18.77 25.89
N VAL A 866 2.16 -19.18 25.30
CA VAL A 866 3.47 -19.26 25.95
C VAL A 866 4.01 -17.86 26.27
N VAL A 867 3.80 -16.92 25.34
CA VAL A 867 4.21 -15.52 25.48
C VAL A 867 3.00 -14.61 25.29
N GLN A 868 2.79 -13.71 26.25
CA GLN A 868 1.74 -12.70 26.23
C GLN A 868 2.37 -11.36 26.64
N GLU A 869 2.71 -10.52 25.68
CA GLU A 869 3.48 -9.30 25.94
C GLU A 869 2.91 -8.07 25.24
N SER A 870 2.97 -6.93 25.93
CA SER A 870 2.55 -5.61 25.43
C SER A 870 3.71 -4.62 25.49
N TYR A 871 4.12 -4.16 24.32
CA TYR A 871 5.27 -3.27 24.17
C TYR A 871 4.86 -1.80 24.29
N SER A 872 5.65 -1.04 25.04
CA SER A 872 5.53 0.42 25.10
C SER A 872 6.23 1.06 23.90
N MET A 873 5.66 2.14 23.38
CA MET A 873 6.30 2.92 22.32
C MET A 873 7.38 3.85 22.91
N THR A 874 8.63 3.62 22.53
CA THR A 874 9.77 4.44 22.98
C THR A 874 9.90 5.64 22.07
N LEU A 875 9.71 6.84 22.63
CA LEU A 875 9.78 8.08 21.85
C LEU A 875 10.91 8.99 22.34
N SER A 876 11.62 9.60 21.40
CA SER A 876 12.57 10.68 21.67
C SER A 876 11.87 12.00 22.00
N ARG A 877 10.72 12.24 21.38
CA ARG A 877 9.80 13.34 21.63
C ARG A 877 8.39 12.79 21.80
N ASN A 878 7.54 13.40 22.62
CA ASN A 878 6.15 12.99 22.73
C ASN A 878 5.40 13.31 21.42
N CYS A 879 5.43 12.38 20.47
CA CYS A 879 4.87 12.53 19.13
C CYS A 879 3.34 12.52 19.10
N PHE A 880 2.70 12.10 20.17
CA PHE A 880 1.26 12.15 20.28
C PHE A 880 0.84 12.59 21.66
N LEU A 881 -0.37 13.13 21.72
CA LEU A 881 -0.95 13.61 22.96
C LEU A 881 -2.38 13.11 23.10
N PRO A 882 -2.62 12.10 23.95
CA PRO A 882 -3.95 11.67 24.31
C PRO A 882 -4.55 12.64 25.34
N MET A 883 -5.74 13.13 25.05
CA MET A 883 -6.47 14.06 25.90
C MET A 883 -7.95 13.69 25.95
N VAL A 884 -8.54 13.83 27.14
CA VAL A 884 -9.94 13.52 27.40
C VAL A 884 -10.69 14.80 27.72
N ILE A 885 -11.62 15.17 26.84
CA ILE A 885 -12.52 16.31 27.02
C ILE A 885 -13.76 15.80 27.73
N THR A 886 -13.98 16.31 28.94
CA THR A 886 -15.08 15.87 29.82
C THR A 886 -16.20 16.89 29.92
N ARG A 887 -15.91 18.16 29.61
CA ARG A 887 -16.84 19.29 29.73
C ARG A 887 -16.72 20.22 28.53
N GLY A 888 -17.85 20.83 28.14
CA GLY A 888 -17.91 21.89 27.14
C GLY A 888 -17.34 23.21 27.65
N SER A 889 -17.33 24.24 26.79
CA SER A 889 -16.95 25.61 27.20
C SER A 889 -17.98 26.20 28.18
N ASP A 890 -19.22 25.73 28.12
CA ASP A 890 -20.32 26.03 29.05
C ASP A 890 -20.28 25.22 30.36
N GLN A 891 -19.23 24.42 30.59
CA GLN A 891 -19.08 23.49 31.73
C GLN A 891 -20.09 22.32 31.76
N VAL A 892 -20.92 22.14 30.74
CA VAL A 892 -21.83 21.00 30.64
C VAL A 892 -21.02 19.73 30.35
N ALA A 893 -21.36 18.63 31.02
CA ALA A 893 -20.66 17.36 30.84
C ALA A 893 -20.92 16.80 29.44
N VAL A 894 -19.84 16.54 28.70
CA VAL A 894 -19.91 15.99 27.34
C VAL A 894 -19.97 14.47 27.44
N SER A 895 -21.04 13.86 26.91
CA SER A 895 -21.27 12.41 27.00
C SER A 895 -22.22 11.94 25.91
N SER A 896 -21.91 10.81 25.26
CA SER A 896 -22.81 10.14 24.31
C SER A 896 -23.77 9.13 24.97
N LYS A 897 -24.02 9.24 26.28
CA LYS A 897 -25.00 8.38 26.97
C LYS A 897 -26.40 8.59 26.38
N PHE A 898 -27.17 7.52 26.16
CA PHE A 898 -28.47 7.57 25.48
C PHE A 898 -29.44 8.63 26.02
N GLU A 899 -29.50 8.82 27.34
CA GLU A 899 -30.36 9.82 28.00
C GLU A 899 -29.99 11.27 27.67
N VAL A 900 -28.72 11.54 27.39
CA VAL A 900 -28.15 12.89 27.31
C VAL A 900 -27.67 13.24 25.89
N ARG A 901 -27.48 12.22 25.03
CA ARG A 901 -26.87 12.38 23.70
C ARG A 901 -27.67 13.24 22.71
N ASN A 902 -28.98 13.40 22.95
CA ASN A 902 -29.90 14.20 22.13
C ASN A 902 -30.15 15.60 22.74
N ASP A 903 -29.56 15.90 23.90
CA ASP A 903 -29.65 17.23 24.50
C ASP A 903 -28.97 18.25 23.55
N PRO A 904 -29.68 19.29 23.09
CA PRO A 904 -29.11 20.33 22.23
C PRO A 904 -27.83 20.97 22.80
N ALA A 905 -27.67 21.04 24.12
CA ALA A 905 -26.46 21.58 24.74
C ALA A 905 -25.24 20.69 24.47
N VAL A 906 -25.39 19.37 24.55
CA VAL A 906 -24.30 18.41 24.32
C VAL A 906 -23.97 18.32 22.83
N VAL A 907 -24.98 18.31 21.97
CA VAL A 907 -24.79 18.36 20.51
C VAL A 907 -24.04 19.62 20.10
N ARG A 908 -24.40 20.78 20.66
CA ARG A 908 -23.70 22.04 20.44
C ARG A 908 -22.24 21.96 20.90
N ASN A 909 -21.98 21.42 22.08
CA ASN A 909 -20.63 21.26 22.62
C ASN A 909 -19.75 20.36 21.73
N PHE A 910 -20.27 19.26 21.19
CA PHE A 910 -19.53 18.46 20.21
C PHE A 910 -19.20 19.23 18.94
N GLY A 911 -20.15 20.03 18.44
CA GLY A 911 -19.95 20.88 17.28
C GLY A 911 -18.89 21.96 17.53
N GLN A 912 -18.92 22.58 18.70
CA GLN A 912 -17.91 23.56 19.13
C GLN A 912 -16.51 22.94 19.25
N ILE A 913 -16.39 21.74 19.82
CA ILE A 913 -15.12 21.00 19.84
C ILE A 913 -14.60 20.82 18.41
N MET A 914 -15.43 20.35 17.48
CA MET A 914 -15.02 20.17 16.07
C MET A 914 -14.54 21.49 15.44
N VAL A 915 -15.32 22.56 15.58
CA VAL A 915 -15.01 23.88 15.02
C VAL A 915 -13.70 24.44 15.59
N GLU A 916 -13.52 24.38 16.91
CA GLU A 916 -12.33 24.92 17.57
C GLU A 916 -11.05 24.13 17.22
N PHE A 917 -11.15 22.80 17.12
CA PHE A 917 -10.02 22.01 16.62
C PHE A 917 -9.77 22.25 15.14
N ALA A 918 -10.80 22.47 14.32
CA ALA A 918 -10.63 22.84 12.90
C ALA A 918 -9.90 24.18 12.72
N LYS A 919 -10.04 25.13 13.66
CA LYS A 919 -9.31 26.41 13.65
C LYS A 919 -7.80 26.26 13.92
N ILE A 920 -7.42 25.27 14.72
CA ILE A 920 -6.05 25.15 15.27
C ILE A 920 -5.22 24.09 14.55
N VAL A 921 -5.84 22.96 14.24
CA VAL A 921 -5.15 21.79 13.70
C VAL A 921 -4.82 22.04 12.23
N PRO A 922 -3.56 21.90 11.80
CA PRO A 922 -3.21 22.00 10.39
C PRO A 922 -3.78 20.82 9.60
N ASP A 923 -4.08 21.05 8.31
CA ASP A 923 -4.43 20.00 7.35
C ASP A 923 -5.64 19.13 7.75
N GLY A 924 -5.44 17.85 8.04
CA GLY A 924 -6.49 16.85 8.26
C GLY A 924 -6.95 16.68 9.71
N VAL A 925 -8.27 16.76 9.91
CA VAL A 925 -8.96 16.33 11.14
C VAL A 925 -9.87 15.15 10.79
N VAL A 926 -9.86 14.10 11.61
CA VAL A 926 -10.76 12.94 11.44
C VAL A 926 -11.62 12.80 12.68
N CYS A 927 -12.93 12.77 12.50
CA CYS A 927 -13.91 12.71 13.56
C CYS A 927 -14.64 11.36 13.49
N PHE A 928 -14.51 10.53 14.51
CA PHE A 928 -15.20 9.26 14.61
C PHE A 928 -16.43 9.36 15.50
N PHE A 929 -17.57 8.87 15.00
CA PHE A 929 -18.82 8.73 15.73
C PHE A 929 -19.11 7.27 16.08
N PRO A 930 -19.92 6.98 17.11
CA PRO A 930 -20.26 5.62 17.51
C PRO A 930 -21.07 4.84 16.46
N SER A 931 -21.93 5.52 15.70
CA SER A 931 -22.81 4.90 14.69
C SER A 931 -23.21 5.89 13.58
N TYR A 932 -23.60 5.36 12.41
CA TYR A 932 -24.11 6.16 11.28
C TYR A 932 -25.37 6.95 11.67
N LEU A 933 -26.33 6.31 12.33
CA LEU A 933 -27.57 6.97 12.78
C LEU A 933 -27.27 8.17 13.70
N TYR A 934 -26.31 8.02 14.61
CA TYR A 934 -25.95 9.12 15.50
C TYR A 934 -25.26 10.25 14.75
N MET A 935 -24.34 9.92 13.83
CA MET A 935 -23.68 10.89 12.96
C MET A 935 -24.69 11.68 12.13
N GLU A 936 -25.63 11.01 11.45
CA GLU A 936 -26.67 11.66 10.64
C GLU A 936 -27.54 12.61 11.48
N SER A 937 -27.97 12.16 12.66
CA SER A 937 -28.77 12.99 13.57
C SER A 937 -28.03 14.25 14.03
N ILE A 938 -26.75 14.12 14.38
CA ILE A 938 -25.91 15.24 14.81
C ILE A 938 -25.63 16.19 13.66
N VAL A 939 -25.24 15.67 12.50
CA VAL A 939 -24.91 16.49 11.33
C VAL A 939 -26.14 17.29 10.89
N SER A 940 -27.33 16.70 10.93
CA SER A 940 -28.59 17.40 10.67
C SER A 940 -28.80 18.55 11.67
N MET A 941 -28.69 18.28 12.98
CA MET A 941 -28.81 19.32 14.00
C MET A 941 -27.73 20.41 13.89
N TRP A 942 -26.49 20.05 13.53
CA TRP A 942 -25.41 21.02 13.31
C TRP A 942 -25.63 21.90 12.09
N ASN A 943 -26.30 21.38 11.06
CA ASN A 943 -26.72 22.17 9.91
C ASN A 943 -27.75 23.22 10.32
N ASP A 944 -28.79 22.81 11.05
CA ASP A 944 -29.86 23.70 11.55
C ASP A 944 -29.32 24.78 12.51
N MET A 945 -28.34 24.43 13.33
CA MET A 945 -27.66 25.37 14.24
C MET A 945 -26.61 26.26 13.54
N GLY A 946 -26.31 26.04 12.25
CA GLY A 946 -25.30 26.79 11.50
C GLY A 946 -23.84 26.47 11.84
N ILE A 947 -23.58 25.41 12.62
CA ILE A 947 -22.24 25.00 13.07
C ILE A 947 -21.40 24.49 11.89
N LEU A 948 -22.01 23.73 10.96
CA LEU A 948 -21.31 23.23 9.78
C LEU A 948 -20.80 24.37 8.88
N ASN A 949 -21.58 25.45 8.75
CA ASN A 949 -21.18 26.63 8.00
C ASN A 949 -20.00 27.36 8.66
N GLU A 950 -19.89 27.31 9.99
CA GLU A 950 -18.72 27.82 10.70
C GLU A 950 -17.49 26.95 10.45
N ALA A 951 -17.62 25.63 10.55
CA ALA A 951 -16.52 24.70 10.28
C ALA A 951 -16.02 24.80 8.82
N TRP A 952 -16.93 24.97 7.86
CA TRP A 952 -16.60 25.07 6.43
C TRP A 952 -15.75 26.30 6.10
N LYS A 953 -15.84 27.39 6.89
CA LYS A 953 -14.95 28.55 6.71
C LYS A 953 -13.48 28.19 6.89
N TYR A 954 -13.17 27.16 7.69
CA TYR A 954 -11.81 26.76 8.03
C TYR A 954 -11.34 25.54 7.23
N LYS A 955 -12.17 24.51 7.07
CA LYS A 955 -11.81 23.25 6.41
C LYS A 955 -12.97 22.67 5.60
N LEU A 956 -12.66 21.93 4.53
CA LEU A 956 -13.69 21.21 3.76
C LEU A 956 -14.21 20.01 4.56
N ILE A 957 -15.52 19.74 4.48
CA ILE A 957 -16.15 18.65 5.23
C ILE A 957 -16.47 17.50 4.26
N PHE A 958 -16.03 16.30 4.61
CA PHE A 958 -16.36 15.06 3.91
C PHE A 958 -17.01 14.10 4.89
N VAL A 959 -18.00 13.35 4.42
CA VAL A 959 -18.78 12.42 5.25
C VAL A 959 -18.63 11.01 4.68
N GLU A 960 -18.35 10.05 5.55
CA GLU A 960 -18.37 8.63 5.23
C GLU A 960 -19.81 8.15 5.05
N THR A 961 -20.07 7.38 3.99
CA THR A 961 -21.35 6.70 3.80
C THR A 961 -21.18 5.19 3.90
N PRO A 962 -22.25 4.42 4.16
CA PRO A 962 -22.15 2.96 4.13
C PRO A 962 -21.71 2.40 2.77
N ASP A 963 -21.88 3.16 1.68
CA ASP A 963 -21.45 2.75 0.35
C ASP A 963 -19.92 2.86 0.17
N ALA A 964 -19.34 1.82 -0.43
CA ALA A 964 -17.89 1.72 -0.59
C ALA A 964 -17.35 2.65 -1.67
N ALA A 965 -18.13 2.89 -2.75
CA ALA A 965 -17.67 3.70 -3.87
C ALA A 965 -17.66 5.18 -3.49
N GLU A 966 -18.73 5.66 -2.87
CA GLU A 966 -18.81 7.01 -2.32
C GLU A 966 -17.74 7.27 -1.26
N THR A 967 -17.55 6.34 -0.31
CA THR A 967 -16.51 6.48 0.72
C THR A 967 -15.11 6.58 0.12
N SER A 968 -14.83 5.80 -0.93
CA SER A 968 -13.54 5.85 -1.63
C SER A 968 -13.32 7.21 -2.30
N LEU A 969 -14.37 7.77 -2.90
CA LEU A 969 -14.33 9.10 -3.50
C LEU A 969 -14.18 10.21 -2.45
N ALA A 970 -14.90 10.12 -1.33
CA ALA A 970 -14.80 11.04 -0.21
C ALA A 970 -13.38 11.05 0.38
N LEU A 971 -12.79 9.87 0.57
CA LEU A 971 -11.41 9.74 1.04
C LEU A 971 -10.38 10.32 0.05
N ALA A 972 -10.55 10.06 -1.25
CA ALA A 972 -9.67 10.61 -2.27
C ALA A 972 -9.71 12.15 -2.30
N ASN A 973 -10.91 12.72 -2.19
CA ASN A 973 -11.10 14.17 -2.11
C ASN A 973 -10.58 14.75 -0.79
N TYR A 974 -10.73 14.04 0.33
CA TYR A 974 -10.16 14.40 1.62
C TYR A 974 -8.63 14.53 1.56
N ARG A 975 -7.95 13.51 1.01
CA ARG A 975 -6.48 13.54 0.83
C ARG A 975 -6.06 14.70 -0.07
N LYS A 976 -6.73 14.88 -1.21
CA LYS A 976 -6.49 15.99 -2.14
C LYS A 976 -6.67 17.36 -1.48
N ALA A 977 -7.67 17.53 -0.62
CA ALA A 977 -7.91 18.78 0.11
C ALA A 977 -6.81 19.08 1.14
N CYS A 978 -6.32 18.05 1.84
CA CYS A 978 -5.18 18.17 2.75
C CYS A 978 -3.89 18.56 2.00
N ASP A 979 -3.60 17.90 0.88
CA ASP A 979 -2.38 18.15 0.09
C ASP A 979 -2.38 19.53 -0.59
N ASN A 980 -3.56 20.05 -0.91
CA ASN A 980 -3.71 21.39 -1.48
C ASN A 980 -3.67 22.52 -0.44
N GLY A 981 -3.51 22.19 0.86
CA GLY A 981 -3.38 23.17 1.94
C GLY A 981 -4.67 23.85 2.37
N ARG A 982 -5.84 23.42 1.85
CA ARG A 982 -7.16 23.86 2.38
C ARG A 982 -7.46 23.19 3.72
N GLY A 983 -6.96 21.97 3.92
CA GLY A 983 -7.31 21.13 5.06
C GLY A 983 -8.74 20.59 4.95
N ALA A 984 -8.99 19.50 5.65
CA ALA A 984 -10.27 18.82 5.58
C ALA A 984 -10.66 18.18 6.91
N ILE A 985 -11.96 18.03 7.12
CA ILE A 985 -12.59 17.31 8.21
C ILE A 985 -13.26 16.08 7.60
N LEU A 986 -12.91 14.90 8.06
CA LEU A 986 -13.57 13.66 7.68
C LEU A 986 -14.47 13.20 8.82
N LEU A 987 -15.78 13.20 8.61
CA LEU A 987 -16.77 12.64 9.53
C LEU A 987 -16.96 11.15 9.21
N SER A 988 -16.58 10.29 10.14
CA SER A 988 -16.52 8.85 9.97
C SER A 988 -17.15 8.11 11.14
N VAL A 989 -17.37 6.81 10.98
CA VAL A 989 -17.92 5.96 12.04
C VAL A 989 -16.86 5.01 12.57
N ALA A 990 -16.78 4.86 13.89
CA ALA A 990 -15.76 4.07 14.60
C ALA A 990 -15.83 2.55 14.33
N ARG A 991 -16.97 2.08 13.81
CA ARG A 991 -17.21 0.71 13.32
C ARG A 991 -17.45 0.69 11.80
N GLY A 992 -17.18 1.81 11.13
CA GLY A 992 -17.35 1.98 9.69
C GLY A 992 -16.15 1.45 8.92
N LYS A 993 -16.23 1.51 7.58
CA LYS A 993 -15.15 1.04 6.71
C LYS A 993 -13.91 1.91 6.84
N VAL A 994 -14.06 3.22 7.08
CA VAL A 994 -12.90 4.12 7.21
C VAL A 994 -12.08 3.83 8.47
N SER A 995 -12.75 3.37 9.52
CA SER A 995 -12.09 2.93 10.75
C SER A 995 -11.29 1.64 10.57
N GLU A 996 -11.42 0.95 9.43
CA GLU A 996 -10.79 -0.33 9.11
C GLU A 996 -9.94 -0.22 7.82
N GLY A 997 -8.66 -0.62 7.87
CA GLY A 997 -7.81 -0.73 6.67
C GLY A 997 -7.36 0.56 5.96
N ILE A 998 -7.79 1.76 6.39
CA ILE A 998 -7.33 3.03 5.80
C ILE A 998 -6.23 3.69 6.63
N ASP A 999 -5.12 4.00 5.98
CA ASP A 999 -4.00 4.71 6.59
C ASP A 999 -4.12 6.24 6.41
N PHE A 1000 -4.00 6.97 7.54
CA PHE A 1000 -3.94 8.42 7.63
C PHE A 1000 -2.49 8.82 7.93
N ASP A 1001 -1.68 8.87 6.88
CA ASP A 1001 -0.25 9.18 7.01
C ASP A 1001 -0.03 10.69 7.16
N HIS A 1002 0.87 11.10 8.07
CA HIS A 1002 1.37 12.46 8.18
C HIS A 1002 0.26 13.53 8.31
N ASN A 1003 0.11 14.40 7.30
CA ASN A 1003 -0.81 15.53 7.31
C ASN A 1003 -2.29 15.11 7.22
N TYR A 1004 -2.59 13.86 6.84
CA TYR A 1004 -3.95 13.36 6.71
C TYR A 1004 -4.65 13.08 8.04
N GLY A 1005 -3.96 13.13 9.19
CA GLY A 1005 -4.53 12.72 10.47
C GLY A 1005 -3.97 13.47 11.67
N ARG A 1006 -3.75 14.79 11.56
CA ARG A 1006 -3.10 15.61 12.61
C ARG A 1006 -3.89 15.70 13.91
N ALA A 1007 -5.21 15.55 13.83
CA ALA A 1007 -6.04 15.30 15.00
C ALA A 1007 -7.10 14.25 14.68
N VAL A 1008 -7.20 13.24 15.54
CA VAL A 1008 -8.32 12.30 15.54
C VAL A 1008 -9.18 12.57 16.77
N ILE A 1009 -10.45 12.87 16.54
CA ILE A 1009 -11.44 13.16 17.57
C ILE A 1009 -12.42 11.99 17.63
N MET A 1010 -12.47 11.30 18.77
CA MET A 1010 -13.46 10.27 19.05
C MET A 1010 -14.64 10.90 19.80
N PHE A 1011 -15.77 11.07 19.12
CA PHE A 1011 -17.01 11.56 19.71
C PHE A 1011 -17.75 10.42 20.41
N GLY A 1012 -17.79 10.45 21.74
CA GLY A 1012 -18.45 9.42 22.52
C GLY A 1012 -17.70 8.10 22.57
N ILE A 1013 -18.28 7.12 23.27
CA ILE A 1013 -17.74 5.75 23.34
C ILE A 1013 -18.47 4.87 22.31
N PRO A 1014 -17.76 4.12 21.43
CA PRO A 1014 -18.36 3.30 20.38
C PRO A 1014 -18.91 1.97 20.93
N TYR A 1015 -19.90 2.03 21.81
CA TYR A 1015 -20.60 0.84 22.30
C TYR A 1015 -21.38 0.15 21.17
N GLN A 1016 -21.48 -1.18 21.25
CA GLN A 1016 -22.43 -1.93 20.43
C GLN A 1016 -23.86 -1.60 20.84
N TYR A 1017 -24.80 -1.87 19.94
CA TYR A 1017 -26.22 -1.77 20.23
C TYR A 1017 -26.63 -2.83 21.26
N THR A 1018 -26.79 -2.41 22.51
CA THR A 1018 -27.03 -3.30 23.68
C THR A 1018 -28.39 -3.96 23.67
N GLU A 1019 -29.35 -3.45 22.89
CA GLU A 1019 -30.68 -4.06 22.77
C GLU A 1019 -30.71 -5.19 21.74
N SER A 1020 -29.64 -5.36 20.95
CA SER A 1020 -29.50 -6.51 20.05
C SER A 1020 -29.62 -7.82 20.82
N ARG A 1021 -30.53 -8.69 20.36
CA ARG A 1021 -30.76 -9.99 20.99
C ARG A 1021 -29.57 -10.94 20.80
N ILE A 1022 -28.89 -10.85 19.65
CA ILE A 1022 -27.65 -11.57 19.36
C ILE A 1022 -26.57 -11.23 20.41
N LEU A 1023 -26.38 -9.93 20.68
CA LEU A 1023 -25.40 -9.49 21.66
C LEU A 1023 -25.77 -9.96 23.08
N LYS A 1024 -27.04 -9.84 23.48
CA LYS A 1024 -27.50 -10.33 24.80
C LYS A 1024 -27.23 -11.82 24.98
N ALA A 1025 -27.60 -12.64 24.00
CA ALA A 1025 -27.32 -14.08 24.02
C ALA A 1025 -25.81 -14.38 24.13
N ARG A 1026 -24.97 -13.62 23.41
CA ARG A 1026 -23.51 -13.76 23.51
C ARG A 1026 -23.00 -13.35 24.88
N LEU A 1027 -23.49 -12.26 25.46
CA LEU A 1027 -23.10 -11.81 26.79
C LEU A 1027 -23.45 -12.83 27.88
N GLU A 1028 -24.64 -13.44 27.80
CA GLU A 1028 -25.07 -14.53 28.68
C GLU A 1028 -24.13 -15.73 28.54
N TYR A 1029 -23.80 -16.14 27.31
CA TYR A 1029 -22.84 -17.22 27.05
C TYR A 1029 -21.46 -16.94 27.65
N LEU A 1030 -20.90 -15.74 27.43
CA LEU A 1030 -19.60 -15.35 27.95
C LEU A 1030 -19.56 -15.32 29.48
N ARG A 1031 -20.67 -14.93 30.12
CA ARG A 1031 -20.81 -14.91 31.58
C ARG A 1031 -20.86 -16.32 32.16
N ASP A 1032 -21.68 -17.19 31.58
CA ASP A 1032 -21.98 -18.50 32.15
C ASP A 1032 -20.84 -19.50 31.87
N ASN A 1033 -20.20 -19.43 30.70
CA ASN A 1033 -19.17 -20.39 30.29
C ASN A 1033 -17.74 -19.90 30.50
N LEU A 1034 -17.46 -18.61 30.28
CA LEU A 1034 -16.09 -18.05 30.35
C LEU A 1034 -15.89 -17.13 31.57
N HIS A 1035 -16.92 -16.94 32.39
CA HIS A 1035 -16.92 -16.05 33.56
C HIS A 1035 -16.51 -14.61 33.24
N ILE A 1036 -16.80 -14.15 32.03
CA ILE A 1036 -16.56 -12.76 31.61
C ILE A 1036 -17.81 -11.94 31.92
N ARG A 1037 -17.69 -10.91 32.75
CA ARG A 1037 -18.81 -10.03 33.09
C ARG A 1037 -19.26 -9.23 31.86
N GLU A 1038 -20.57 -8.99 31.75
CA GLU A 1038 -21.16 -8.33 30.60
C GLU A 1038 -20.57 -6.94 30.35
N ASN A 1039 -20.48 -6.12 31.40
CA ASN A 1039 -19.88 -4.79 31.32
C ASN A 1039 -18.39 -4.82 30.97
N ASP A 1040 -17.69 -5.90 31.33
CA ASP A 1040 -16.28 -6.04 31.01
C ASP A 1040 -16.06 -6.25 29.52
N PHE A 1041 -16.85 -7.11 28.90
CA PHE A 1041 -16.84 -7.34 27.45
C PHE A 1041 -17.27 -6.10 26.67
N LEU A 1042 -18.39 -5.46 27.06
CA LEU A 1042 -18.88 -4.25 26.38
C LEU A 1042 -17.85 -3.11 26.42
N THR A 1043 -17.18 -2.94 27.55
CA THR A 1043 -16.15 -1.92 27.69
C THR A 1043 -14.88 -2.30 26.93
N PHE A 1044 -14.47 -3.57 26.96
CA PHE A 1044 -13.36 -4.08 26.16
C PHE A 1044 -13.57 -3.80 24.68
N ASP A 1045 -14.71 -4.24 24.13
CA ASP A 1045 -15.02 -4.08 22.71
C ASP A 1045 -15.09 -2.60 22.30
N ALA A 1046 -15.67 -1.74 23.15
CA ALA A 1046 -15.73 -0.31 22.87
C ALA A 1046 -14.35 0.37 22.94
N MET A 1047 -13.49 0.02 23.90
CA MET A 1047 -12.15 0.58 24.00
C MET A 1047 -11.24 0.08 22.88
N ARG A 1048 -11.40 -1.18 22.43
CA ARG A 1048 -10.72 -1.74 21.27
C ARG A 1048 -10.97 -0.90 20.01
N HIS A 1049 -12.24 -0.65 19.67
CA HIS A 1049 -12.59 0.19 18.52
C HIS A 1049 -12.15 1.65 18.68
N ALA A 1050 -12.22 2.19 19.90
CA ALA A 1050 -11.74 3.55 20.16
C ALA A 1050 -10.23 3.70 19.96
N ALA A 1051 -9.45 2.76 20.52
CA ALA A 1051 -8.02 2.72 20.34
C ALA A 1051 -7.62 2.48 18.89
N GLN A 1052 -8.37 1.65 18.15
CA GLN A 1052 -8.15 1.42 16.73
C GLN A 1052 -8.30 2.71 15.92
N CYS A 1053 -9.37 3.47 16.14
CA CYS A 1053 -9.61 4.73 15.44
C CYS A 1053 -8.53 5.77 15.75
N VAL A 1054 -8.26 5.95 17.05
CA VAL A 1054 -7.31 6.96 17.54
C VAL A 1054 -5.86 6.59 17.23
N GLY A 1055 -5.54 5.30 17.21
CA GLY A 1055 -4.20 4.80 16.86
C GLY A 1055 -3.80 5.00 15.41
N ARG A 1056 -4.74 5.42 14.53
CA ARG A 1056 -4.45 5.76 13.13
C ARG A 1056 -3.71 7.08 12.96
N VAL A 1057 -3.61 7.90 14.01
CA VAL A 1057 -2.84 9.15 14.04
C VAL A 1057 -1.34 8.92 13.77
N LEU A 1058 -0.81 7.75 14.12
CA LEU A 1058 0.63 7.49 14.12
C LEU A 1058 1.01 6.39 13.14
N ARG A 1059 1.99 6.72 12.28
CA ARG A 1059 2.51 5.80 11.25
C ARG A 1059 4.01 5.59 11.32
N GLY A 1060 4.72 6.49 11.99
CA GLY A 1060 6.13 6.38 12.32
C GLY A 1060 6.47 7.24 13.53
N LYS A 1061 7.67 7.05 14.11
CA LYS A 1061 8.15 7.89 15.22
C LYS A 1061 8.42 9.34 14.80
N THR A 1062 8.55 9.62 13.52
CA THR A 1062 8.66 10.98 12.98
C THR A 1062 7.32 11.68 12.86
N ASP A 1063 6.23 10.92 12.78
CA ASP A 1063 4.88 11.47 12.66
C ASP A 1063 4.39 12.01 14.00
N TYR A 1064 3.39 12.91 13.97
CA TYR A 1064 2.78 13.43 15.17
C TYR A 1064 1.31 13.81 15.00
N GLY A 1065 0.56 13.73 16.09
CA GLY A 1065 -0.82 14.20 16.10
C GLY A 1065 -1.53 14.11 17.44
N LEU A 1066 -2.72 14.69 17.47
CA LEU A 1066 -3.58 14.79 18.65
C LEU A 1066 -4.58 13.64 18.69
N MET A 1067 -4.74 13.05 19.88
CA MET A 1067 -5.66 11.96 20.16
C MET A 1067 -6.72 12.46 21.13
N VAL A 1068 -7.87 12.88 20.63
CA VAL A 1068 -8.90 13.56 21.42
C VAL A 1068 -10.06 12.61 21.71
N PHE A 1069 -10.31 12.33 22.99
CA PHE A 1069 -11.44 11.55 23.47
C PHE A 1069 -12.52 12.49 24.02
N ALA A 1070 -13.59 12.72 23.26
CA ALA A 1070 -14.68 13.61 23.64
C ALA A 1070 -15.81 12.82 24.32
N ASP A 1071 -15.59 12.40 25.57
CA ASP A 1071 -16.62 11.86 26.47
C ASP A 1071 -16.08 11.81 27.90
N LYS A 1072 -16.84 12.31 28.86
CA LYS A 1072 -16.50 12.23 30.29
C LYS A 1072 -16.18 10.80 30.75
N ARG A 1073 -16.81 9.80 30.14
CA ARG A 1073 -16.67 8.39 30.55
C ARG A 1073 -15.28 7.82 30.25
N PHE A 1074 -14.51 8.37 29.31
CA PHE A 1074 -13.11 7.93 29.07
C PHE A 1074 -12.19 8.20 30.25
N ALA A 1075 -12.52 9.18 31.11
CA ALA A 1075 -11.74 9.50 32.31
C ALA A 1075 -11.89 8.46 33.43
N ARG A 1076 -12.87 7.54 33.35
CA ARG A 1076 -13.06 6.51 34.37
C ARG A 1076 -11.95 5.45 34.30
N ALA A 1077 -11.49 4.99 35.45
CA ALA A 1077 -10.39 4.03 35.56
C ALA A 1077 -10.67 2.69 34.84
N ASP A 1078 -11.92 2.20 34.89
CA ASP A 1078 -12.34 0.94 34.26
C ASP A 1078 -12.22 0.94 32.72
N LYS A 1079 -12.31 2.13 32.11
CA LYS A 1079 -12.18 2.36 30.67
C LYS A 1079 -10.75 2.68 30.28
N ARG A 1080 -10.13 3.61 31.02
CA ARG A 1080 -8.74 4.03 30.79
C ARG A 1080 -7.77 2.85 30.87
N ALA A 1081 -7.97 1.94 31.83
CA ALA A 1081 -7.12 0.76 31.99
C ALA A 1081 -7.22 -0.25 30.82
N LYS A 1082 -8.27 -0.17 29.99
CA LYS A 1082 -8.44 -1.05 28.81
C LYS A 1082 -7.89 -0.44 27.53
N LEU A 1083 -7.40 0.81 27.55
CA LEU A 1083 -6.65 1.36 26.43
C LEU A 1083 -5.26 0.72 26.37
N PRO A 1084 -4.69 0.52 25.16
CA PRO A 1084 -3.34 -0.01 24.99
C PRO A 1084 -2.30 0.70 25.85
N LYS A 1085 -1.34 -0.07 26.36
CA LYS A 1085 -0.28 0.43 27.26
C LYS A 1085 0.47 1.62 26.67
N TRP A 1086 0.74 1.58 25.36
CA TRP A 1086 1.47 2.62 24.66
C TRP A 1086 0.70 3.96 24.56
N ILE A 1087 -0.65 3.95 24.62
CA ILE A 1087 -1.46 5.18 24.73
C ILE A 1087 -1.51 5.60 26.19
N ASN A 1088 -1.84 4.67 27.08
CA ASN A 1088 -2.13 4.95 28.48
C ASN A 1088 -0.93 5.56 29.22
N GLN A 1089 0.31 5.18 28.87
CA GLN A 1089 1.54 5.76 29.44
C GLN A 1089 1.68 7.27 29.20
N TYR A 1090 1.04 7.83 28.16
CA TYR A 1090 1.06 9.26 27.85
C TYR A 1090 -0.23 9.99 28.27
N VAL A 1091 -1.20 9.29 28.84
CA VAL A 1091 -2.41 9.89 29.43
C VAL A 1091 -2.06 10.42 30.82
N THR A 1092 -1.64 11.67 30.90
CA THR A 1092 -1.34 12.35 32.17
C THR A 1092 -2.63 12.71 32.91
N ASP A 1093 -2.61 12.79 34.24
CA ASP A 1093 -3.79 13.21 35.01
C ASP A 1093 -4.26 14.62 34.62
N ALA A 1094 -3.34 15.51 34.24
CA ALA A 1094 -3.65 16.84 33.71
C ALA A 1094 -4.44 16.80 32.39
N SER A 1095 -4.29 15.75 31.57
CA SER A 1095 -4.99 15.60 30.28
C SER A 1095 -6.27 14.78 30.35
N THR A 1096 -6.69 14.29 31.53
CA THR A 1096 -7.87 13.42 31.68
C THR A 1096 -9.20 14.12 31.95
N ASN A 1097 -9.18 15.35 32.47
CA ASN A 1097 -10.39 16.06 32.89
C ASN A 1097 -10.40 17.49 32.36
N LEU A 1098 -10.32 17.62 31.03
CA LEU A 1098 -10.23 18.91 30.36
C LEU A 1098 -11.61 19.46 29.99
N SER A 1099 -11.75 20.79 30.05
CA SER A 1099 -12.77 21.51 29.28
C SER A 1099 -12.30 21.72 27.84
N THR A 1100 -13.22 22.07 26.93
CA THR A 1100 -12.89 22.42 25.55
C THR A 1100 -11.77 23.47 25.50
N ASP A 1101 -11.91 24.59 26.19
CA ASP A 1101 -10.92 25.69 26.12
C ASP A 1101 -9.53 25.29 26.64
N MET A 1102 -9.47 24.52 27.73
CA MET A 1102 -8.20 23.99 28.25
C MET A 1102 -7.54 23.04 27.25
N SER A 1103 -8.32 22.18 26.60
CA SER A 1103 -7.81 21.27 25.59
C SER A 1103 -7.19 22.01 24.40
N LEU A 1104 -7.75 23.15 24.00
CA LEU A 1104 -7.23 23.97 22.91
C LEU A 1104 -5.88 24.60 23.25
N VAL A 1105 -5.69 25.06 24.49
CA VAL A 1105 -4.41 25.63 24.94
C VAL A 1105 -3.31 24.58 24.89
N ILE A 1106 -3.61 23.38 25.39
CA ILE A 1106 -2.66 22.26 25.38
C ILE A 1106 -2.38 21.82 23.93
N ALA A 1107 -3.42 21.69 23.10
CA ALA A 1107 -3.29 21.33 21.69
C ALA A 1107 -2.44 22.33 20.90
N LYS A 1108 -2.65 23.64 21.09
CA LYS A 1108 -1.81 24.70 20.48
C LYS A 1108 -0.35 24.58 20.89
N LYS A 1109 -0.09 24.38 22.19
CA LYS A 1109 1.27 24.21 22.69
C LYS A 1109 1.95 22.98 22.09
N PHE A 1110 1.24 21.86 22.06
CA PHE A 1110 1.71 20.61 21.48
C PHE A 1110 2.05 20.77 19.99
N LEU A 1111 1.12 21.26 19.17
CA LEU A 1111 1.32 21.42 17.74
C LEU A 1111 2.47 22.38 17.41
N ARG A 1112 2.61 23.48 18.16
CA ARG A 1112 3.73 24.42 17.99
C ARG A 1112 5.08 23.79 18.34
N THR A 1113 5.11 22.97 19.38
CA THR A 1113 6.34 22.26 19.79
C THR A 1113 6.71 21.20 18.77
N MET A 1114 5.73 20.44 18.26
CA MET A 1114 5.97 19.38 17.27
C MET A 1114 6.26 19.90 15.86
N ALA A 1115 5.83 21.12 15.54
CA ALA A 1115 6.16 21.80 14.29
C ALA A 1115 7.62 22.28 14.22
N GLN A 1116 8.38 22.20 15.32
CA GLN A 1116 9.82 22.48 15.30
C GLN A 1116 10.57 21.37 14.57
N PRO A 1117 11.68 21.70 13.88
CA PRO A 1117 12.50 20.70 13.18
C PRO A 1117 13.00 19.64 14.17
N TYR A 1118 12.92 18.38 13.75
CA TYR A 1118 13.37 17.25 14.54
C TYR A 1118 14.80 16.90 14.17
N GLU A 1119 15.76 17.19 15.04
CA GLU A 1119 17.15 16.75 14.85
C GLU A 1119 17.24 15.22 14.96
N ALA A 1120 17.59 14.54 13.86
CA ALA A 1120 17.77 13.09 13.81
C ALA A 1120 19.02 12.56 14.57
N SER A 1121 19.65 13.40 15.40
CA SER A 1121 20.95 13.18 16.06
C SER A 1121 20.89 12.28 17.31
N GLN A 1122 19.71 11.90 17.80
CA GLN A 1122 19.57 11.17 19.07
C GLN A 1122 19.54 9.64 18.90
N THR A 1123 20.63 9.08 18.35
CA THR A 1123 20.94 7.63 18.42
C THR A 1123 21.09 7.18 19.89
N GLY A 1124 20.45 6.09 20.28
CA GLY A 1124 20.56 5.46 21.60
C GLY A 1124 19.28 5.43 22.44
N VAL A 1125 18.29 6.30 22.18
CA VAL A 1125 17.00 6.32 22.92
C VAL A 1125 15.90 5.60 22.13
N SER A 1126 15.39 6.20 21.07
CA SER A 1126 14.29 5.65 20.29
C SER A 1126 14.73 4.83 19.07
N LEU A 1127 16.01 4.97 18.67
CA LEU A 1127 16.66 4.30 17.54
C LEU A 1127 17.99 3.74 18.01
N TRP A 1128 18.20 2.44 17.81
CA TRP A 1128 19.41 1.70 18.16
C TRP A 1128 20.24 1.35 16.92
N THR A 1129 21.54 1.49 17.08
CA THR A 1129 22.58 1.00 16.17
C THR A 1129 23.06 -0.39 16.62
N VAL A 1130 23.88 -1.07 15.82
CA VAL A 1130 24.47 -2.39 16.19
C VAL A 1130 25.19 -2.31 17.55
N LYS A 1131 25.94 -1.23 17.81
CA LYS A 1131 26.66 -1.03 19.08
C LYS A 1131 25.72 -0.90 20.28
N ASP A 1132 24.55 -0.30 20.10
CA ASP A 1132 23.55 -0.17 21.15
C ASP A 1132 22.92 -1.53 21.50
N ILE A 1133 22.67 -2.36 20.48
CA ILE A 1133 22.20 -3.74 20.66
C ILE A 1133 23.26 -4.56 21.43
N GLU A 1134 24.53 -4.48 21.04
CA GLU A 1134 25.62 -5.16 21.74
C GLU A 1134 25.78 -4.70 23.19
N ARG A 1135 25.58 -3.40 23.45
CA ARG A 1135 25.60 -2.86 24.81
C ARG A 1135 24.42 -3.34 25.65
N HIS A 1136 23.25 -3.53 25.05
CA HIS A 1136 22.06 -4.06 25.74
C HIS A 1136 22.18 -5.55 26.08
N LYS A 1137 22.94 -6.31 25.28
CA LYS A 1137 23.22 -7.73 25.52
C LYS A 1137 24.21 -8.00 26.66
N LYS A 1138 25.08 -7.04 26.97
CA LYS A 1138 26.06 -7.11 28.08
C LYS A 1138 25.41 -6.70 29.38
#